data_AF-A0A6N2RGS8-F1
#
_entry.id   AF-A0A6N2RGS8-F1
#
_cell.length_a   1.000
_cell.length_b   1.000
_cell.length_c   1.000
_cell.angle_alpha   90.00
_cell.angle_beta   90.00
_cell.angle_gamma   90.00
#
_symmetry.space_group_name_H-M   'P 1'
#
loop_
_entity.id
_entity.type
_entity.pdbx_description
1 polymer ?
#
loop_
_entity_poly.entity_id
_entity_poly.type
_entity_poly.pdbx_seq_one_letter_code
_entity_poly.pdbx_strand_id
1 'polypeptide(L)'
;MHPVKTKKKLSRADKKQIEAAIARANRTDKKGKSAQDSIPYERMWPDGICRVSDSHYTKTIQFQDINYQLSQNEDKTAIFEGWCDFLNYFDSSIHFQLSFLNLAASEETFANSISIPPQGDAFDSIREEYTTMLQNQLARGNNGLIKTKYLTFGINADSIKAAKPRLERIETDILNNFKRLGVAARTLDGKERLSQLHAVFHMDEQLPFQFEWDWLAPSGLSTKDFIAPSSFEFRTGKQFRMGKKYGAVSFLQILAPELNDRLLADFLDMESSLIVSMHIQSVDQVKAIKTVKRKITDLDRSKIEEQKKAVRAGYDMDIIPSDLATYGSEAKKLLQDLQSRNERMFLVSFLVLNTADTPRQLGNNIFQAGSIAQKYNCQLTRLDFQQEEGLMSCLPLGLNQIEIQRGLTTSSTAIFVPFTTQELFQNGKEALYYGINALSNNLIMVDRKLLKNPNGLILGTPGSGKSFSAKREIANCFLLTNDDVIICDPEAEYAPLVDRLHGQVIKISPTSTNYINPMDLNLDYSDDESPLSLKSDFILSLCELIVGGKDGLQPVQKTIIDRCVRLVYQTYLNDPRPENMPILEDLYNLLRSQEEKEAQYIATALEIYVTGSLNVFNHQSNVDINNRIVCYDIKELGKQLKKIGMLVVQDQVWNRVTINRAAHKSTRYYIDEMHLLLKEEQTAAYTVEIWKRFRKWGGIPTGITQNVKDLLSSREVENIFGATR
;
A
#
# COMPACT_ATOMS: atom_id res chain seq x y z
N MET A 1 21.04 28.15 18.08
CA MET A 1 22.39 27.86 17.53
C MET A 1 22.31 27.87 16.02
N HIS A 2 22.97 28.82 15.36
CA HIS A 2 23.06 28.86 13.89
C HIS A 2 23.88 27.66 13.39
N PRO A 3 23.45 26.94 12.33
CA PRO A 3 24.28 25.91 11.74
C PRO A 3 25.38 26.60 10.93
N VAL A 4 26.63 26.32 11.30
CA VAL A 4 27.83 26.69 10.57
C VAL A 4 27.74 26.04 9.17
N LYS A 5 27.64 26.87 8.12
CA LYS A 5 27.75 26.41 6.73
C LYS A 5 29.18 25.94 6.46
N THR A 6 29.48 24.68 6.73
CA THR A 6 30.64 24.02 6.14
C THR A 6 30.40 23.85 4.65
N LYS A 7 31.13 24.60 3.80
CA LYS A 7 31.18 24.40 2.35
C LYS A 7 31.60 22.96 2.07
N LYS A 8 30.66 22.08 1.74
CA LYS A 8 30.93 20.71 1.31
C LYS A 8 31.72 20.80 -0.01
N LYS A 9 32.94 20.27 -0.07
CA LYS A 9 33.73 20.25 -1.31
C LYS A 9 33.06 19.27 -2.29
N LEU A 10 32.75 19.75 -3.50
CA LEU A 10 32.16 18.94 -4.58
C LEU A 10 32.99 17.68 -4.83
N SER A 11 32.33 16.53 -4.93
CA SER A 11 32.98 15.26 -5.25
C SER A 11 33.50 15.25 -6.70
N ARG A 12 34.39 14.33 -7.04
CA ARG A 12 34.86 14.17 -8.44
C ARG A 12 33.71 13.79 -9.39
N ALA A 13 32.72 13.04 -8.91
CA ALA A 13 31.53 12.68 -9.67
C ALA A 13 30.64 13.91 -9.91
N ASP A 14 30.42 14.73 -8.88
CA ASP A 14 29.62 15.96 -8.96
C ASP A 14 30.22 16.92 -9.98
N LYS A 15 31.56 17.09 -9.97
CA LYS A 15 32.26 17.95 -10.94
C LYS A 15 32.05 17.51 -12.38
N LYS A 16 32.13 16.19 -12.65
CA LYS A 16 31.92 15.62 -13.98
C LYS A 16 30.48 15.83 -14.47
N GLN A 17 29.51 15.72 -13.57
CA GLN A 17 28.09 15.99 -13.89
C GLN A 17 27.83 17.46 -14.15
N ILE A 18 28.39 18.34 -13.32
CA ILE A 18 28.33 19.80 -13.52
C ILE A 18 28.94 20.17 -14.87
N GLU A 19 30.11 19.62 -15.22
CA GLU A 19 30.75 19.83 -16.53
C GLU A 19 29.85 19.37 -17.69
N ALA A 20 29.17 18.22 -17.56
CA ALA A 20 28.24 17.74 -18.58
C ALA A 20 27.02 18.65 -18.75
N ALA A 21 26.47 19.16 -17.64
CA ALA A 21 25.34 20.09 -17.66
C ALA A 21 25.75 21.46 -18.23
N ILE A 22 26.92 21.98 -17.88
CA ILE A 22 27.49 23.21 -18.48
C ILE A 22 27.75 23.01 -19.98
N ALA A 23 28.27 21.86 -20.40
CA ALA A 23 28.49 21.57 -21.81
C ALA A 23 27.17 21.52 -22.62
N ARG A 24 26.06 21.07 -22.01
CA ARG A 24 24.72 21.16 -22.60
C ARG A 24 24.26 22.61 -22.70
N ALA A 25 24.43 23.39 -21.63
CA ALA A 25 24.04 24.80 -21.58
C ALA A 25 24.86 25.69 -22.56
N ASN A 26 26.14 25.40 -22.79
CA ASN A 26 26.99 26.18 -23.69
C ASN A 26 26.75 25.92 -25.19
N ARG A 27 25.90 24.94 -25.55
CA ARG A 27 25.52 24.65 -26.95
C ARG A 27 24.37 25.52 -27.46
N THR A 28 23.75 26.35 -26.61
CA THR A 28 22.68 27.26 -27.00
C THR A 28 23.25 28.61 -27.44
N ASP A 29 23.20 28.88 -28.74
CA ASP A 29 23.48 30.21 -29.28
C ASP A 29 22.37 31.18 -28.80
N LYS A 30 22.73 32.33 -28.23
CA LYS A 30 21.85 33.26 -27.46
C LYS A 30 20.71 33.91 -28.28
N LYS A 31 20.52 33.52 -29.54
CA LYS A 31 19.47 34.04 -30.44
C LYS A 31 18.22 33.15 -30.54
N GLY A 32 18.24 31.91 -30.05
CA GLY A 32 17.11 30.97 -30.12
C GLY A 32 16.35 30.82 -28.79
N LYS A 33 15.05 30.45 -28.86
CA LYS A 33 14.29 29.96 -27.70
C LYS A 33 14.85 28.59 -27.27
N SER A 34 15.14 28.42 -25.99
CA SER A 34 15.61 27.17 -25.39
C SER A 34 14.43 26.32 -24.88
N ALA A 35 14.65 25.03 -24.63
CA ALA A 35 13.63 24.18 -24.01
C ALA A 35 13.26 24.66 -22.59
N GLN A 36 14.21 25.26 -21.88
CA GLN A 36 14.02 25.85 -20.56
C GLN A 36 13.03 27.02 -20.59
N ASP A 37 12.97 27.77 -21.70
CA ASP A 37 12.08 28.93 -21.84
C ASP A 37 10.60 28.51 -21.86
N SER A 38 10.30 27.30 -22.35
CA SER A 38 8.94 26.76 -22.37
C SER A 38 8.43 26.34 -20.98
N ILE A 39 9.34 25.99 -20.05
CA ILE A 39 8.96 25.47 -18.72
C ILE A 39 8.44 26.62 -17.84
N PRO A 40 7.17 26.62 -17.40
CA PRO A 40 6.49 27.81 -16.90
C PRO A 40 6.65 27.99 -15.39
N TYR A 41 7.89 28.18 -14.92
CA TYR A 41 8.13 28.70 -13.57
C TYR A 41 9.36 29.60 -13.53
N GLU A 42 9.42 30.49 -12.55
CA GLU A 42 10.56 31.40 -12.34
C GLU A 42 11.58 30.81 -11.38
N ARG A 43 11.11 30.24 -10.27
CA ARG A 43 11.99 29.72 -9.20
C ARG A 43 11.37 28.60 -8.39
N MET A 44 12.17 27.56 -8.12
CA MET A 44 11.88 26.50 -7.16
C MET A 44 12.74 26.68 -5.91
N TRP A 45 12.16 26.57 -4.72
CA TRP A 45 12.89 26.60 -3.44
C TRP A 45 13.02 25.20 -2.82
N PRO A 46 14.01 24.98 -1.93
CA PRO A 46 14.21 23.68 -1.27
C PRO A 46 13.00 23.15 -0.51
N ASP A 47 12.18 24.02 0.06
CA ASP A 47 10.97 23.67 0.82
C ASP A 47 9.75 23.34 -0.06
N GLY A 48 9.94 23.27 -1.39
CA GLY A 48 8.91 22.88 -2.33
C GLY A 48 7.99 24.01 -2.75
N ILE A 49 8.19 25.25 -2.28
CA ILE A 49 7.49 26.42 -2.83
C ILE A 49 8.04 26.68 -4.24
N CYS A 50 7.15 26.95 -5.19
CA CYS A 50 7.49 27.35 -6.55
C CYS A 50 6.83 28.69 -6.87
N ARG A 51 7.58 29.63 -7.44
CA ARG A 51 7.05 30.86 -8.01
C ARG A 51 6.88 30.61 -9.50
N VAL A 52 5.63 30.57 -9.92
CA VAL A 52 5.22 30.22 -11.29
C VAL A 52 5.15 31.48 -12.16
N SER A 53 4.70 32.58 -11.57
CA SER A 53 4.67 33.92 -12.17
C SER A 53 4.95 34.97 -11.10
N ASP A 54 4.95 36.25 -11.49
CA ASP A 54 5.33 37.35 -10.61
C ASP A 54 4.64 37.34 -9.24
N SER A 55 3.35 37.03 -9.20
CA SER A 55 2.57 37.02 -7.95
C SER A 55 2.03 35.64 -7.57
N HIS A 56 2.27 34.58 -8.35
CA HIS A 56 1.67 33.27 -8.10
C HIS A 56 2.67 32.26 -7.53
N TYR A 57 2.33 31.68 -6.37
CA TYR A 57 3.16 30.73 -5.65
C TYR A 57 2.40 29.43 -5.39
N THR A 58 3.05 28.29 -5.62
CA THR A 58 2.43 26.97 -5.51
C THR A 58 3.23 25.98 -4.68
N LYS A 59 2.53 25.02 -4.06
CA LYS A 59 3.09 23.81 -3.44
C LYS A 59 2.37 22.57 -3.98
N THR A 60 3.02 21.43 -3.88
CA THR A 60 2.49 20.15 -4.38
C THR A 60 2.48 19.11 -3.28
N ILE A 61 1.37 18.40 -3.16
CA ILE A 61 1.17 17.23 -2.29
C ILE A 61 1.02 16.00 -3.17
N GLN A 62 1.75 14.94 -2.86
CA GLN A 62 1.52 13.61 -3.41
C GLN A 62 0.57 12.86 -2.48
N PHE A 63 -0.42 12.17 -3.04
CA PHE A 63 -1.38 11.37 -2.28
C PHE A 63 -1.54 9.97 -2.86
N GLN A 64 -1.85 9.01 -2.00
CA GLN A 64 -2.05 7.61 -2.35
C GLN A 64 -3.51 7.30 -2.68
N ASP A 65 -3.72 6.12 -3.26
CA ASP A 65 -5.06 5.63 -3.55
C ASP A 65 -5.73 5.02 -2.32
N ILE A 66 -7.07 5.03 -2.30
CA ILE A 66 -7.88 4.28 -1.34
C ILE A 66 -8.81 3.35 -2.12
N ASN A 67 -9.33 2.32 -1.45
CA ASN A 67 -10.34 1.48 -2.06
C ASN A 67 -11.64 2.27 -2.16
N TYR A 68 -11.99 2.67 -3.39
CA TYR A 68 -13.29 3.27 -3.70
C TYR A 68 -14.12 2.30 -4.54
N GLN A 69 -13.57 1.74 -5.62
CA GLN A 69 -14.35 0.88 -6.53
C GLN A 69 -14.85 -0.42 -5.89
N LEU A 70 -14.04 -1.01 -5.00
CA LEU A 70 -14.34 -2.26 -4.29
C LEU A 70 -15.19 -2.07 -3.03
N SER A 71 -15.38 -0.84 -2.59
CA SER A 71 -16.06 -0.54 -1.34
C SER A 71 -17.58 -0.72 -1.48
N GLN A 72 -18.24 -0.96 -0.35
CA GLN A 72 -19.69 -1.07 -0.31
C GLN A 72 -20.32 0.27 -0.69
N ASN A 73 -21.58 0.26 -1.13
CA ASN A 73 -22.25 1.48 -1.58
C ASN A 73 -22.29 2.56 -0.50
N GLU A 74 -22.47 2.18 0.78
CA GLU A 74 -22.45 3.10 1.92
C GLU A 74 -21.08 3.80 2.07
N ASP A 75 -19.99 3.04 2.01
CA ASP A 75 -18.63 3.57 2.05
C ASP A 75 -18.33 4.48 0.85
N LYS A 76 -18.79 4.11 -0.35
CA LYS A 76 -18.66 4.94 -1.55
C LYS A 76 -19.36 6.28 -1.37
N THR A 77 -20.58 6.29 -0.85
CA THR A 77 -21.30 7.53 -0.56
C THR A 77 -20.56 8.39 0.46
N ALA A 78 -20.06 7.81 1.55
CA ALA A 78 -19.29 8.54 2.55
C ALA A 78 -17.99 9.14 1.99
N ILE A 79 -17.24 8.38 1.17
CA ILE A 79 -16.03 8.87 0.50
C ILE A 79 -16.38 10.01 -0.47
N PHE A 80 -17.47 9.85 -1.24
CA PHE A 80 -17.92 10.85 -2.21
C PHE A 80 -18.34 12.16 -1.52
N GLU A 81 -19.12 12.08 -0.44
CA GLU A 81 -19.51 13.26 0.36
C GLU A 81 -18.28 13.95 0.96
N GLY A 82 -17.35 13.18 1.54
CA GLY A 82 -16.11 13.74 2.06
C GLY A 82 -15.24 14.37 0.95
N TRP A 83 -15.28 13.85 -0.27
CA TRP A 83 -14.61 14.45 -1.44
C TRP A 83 -15.30 15.75 -1.90
N CYS A 84 -16.63 15.83 -1.84
CA CYS A 84 -17.36 17.08 -2.06
C CYS A 84 -16.93 18.16 -1.04
N ASP A 85 -16.85 17.81 0.24
CA ASP A 85 -16.38 18.70 1.29
C ASP A 85 -14.93 19.14 1.07
N PHE A 86 -14.08 18.21 0.61
CA PHE A 86 -12.70 18.51 0.22
C PHE A 86 -12.63 19.54 -0.91
N LEU A 87 -13.44 19.40 -1.97
CA LEU A 87 -13.49 20.38 -3.05
C LEU A 87 -14.02 21.74 -2.55
N ASN A 88 -15.03 21.72 -1.68
CA ASN A 88 -15.62 22.93 -1.09
C ASN A 88 -14.68 23.68 -0.12
N TYR A 89 -13.60 23.04 0.37
CA TYR A 89 -12.56 23.75 1.13
C TYR A 89 -11.90 24.85 0.28
N PHE A 90 -11.69 24.61 -1.01
CA PHE A 90 -11.05 25.58 -1.90
C PHE A 90 -12.00 26.74 -2.20
N ASP A 91 -11.65 27.92 -1.70
CA ASP A 91 -12.35 29.17 -2.04
C ASP A 91 -11.78 29.79 -3.33
N SER A 92 -12.37 30.90 -3.76
CA SER A 92 -11.96 31.59 -4.99
C SER A 92 -10.53 32.16 -4.97
N SER A 93 -9.84 32.18 -3.82
CA SER A 93 -8.47 32.67 -3.68
C SER A 93 -7.41 31.58 -3.87
N ILE A 94 -7.80 30.31 -3.79
CA ILE A 94 -6.90 29.16 -3.90
C ILE A 94 -7.16 28.48 -5.25
N HIS A 95 -6.13 28.46 -6.10
CA HIS A 95 -6.15 27.72 -7.36
C HIS A 95 -5.60 26.33 -7.09
N PHE A 96 -6.18 25.29 -7.66
CA PHE A 96 -5.61 23.96 -7.55
C PHE A 96 -5.74 23.13 -8.82
N GLN A 97 -4.82 22.18 -8.91
CA GLN A 97 -4.66 21.27 -10.02
C GLN A 97 -4.54 19.85 -9.45
N LEU A 98 -5.32 18.94 -10.00
CA LEU A 98 -5.14 17.50 -9.79
C LEU A 98 -4.42 16.93 -11.01
N SER A 99 -3.27 16.30 -10.78
CA SER A 99 -2.45 15.70 -11.84
C SER A 99 -2.29 14.20 -11.57
N PHE A 100 -2.68 13.39 -12.54
CA PHE A 100 -2.57 11.94 -12.51
C PHE A 100 -1.60 11.51 -13.59
N LEU A 101 -0.48 10.96 -13.18
CA LEU A 101 0.62 10.56 -14.05
C LEU A 101 0.65 9.05 -14.09
N ASN A 102 0.32 8.49 -15.25
CA ASN A 102 0.46 7.09 -15.58
C ASN A 102 1.70 6.94 -16.46
N LEU A 103 2.86 6.71 -15.85
CA LEU A 103 4.14 6.68 -16.57
C LEU A 103 4.71 5.26 -16.53
N ALA A 104 5.33 4.82 -17.62
CA ALA A 104 6.08 3.56 -17.60
C ALA A 104 7.19 3.67 -16.55
N ALA A 105 7.24 2.69 -15.64
CA ALA A 105 8.44 2.49 -14.85
C ALA A 105 9.61 2.24 -15.78
N SER A 106 10.79 2.65 -15.35
CA SER A 106 12.00 2.16 -15.99
C SER A 106 12.06 0.65 -15.75
N GLU A 107 12.13 -0.15 -16.82
CA GLU A 107 12.27 -1.61 -16.72
C GLU A 107 13.41 -1.98 -15.76
N GLU A 108 14.53 -1.24 -15.77
CA GLU A 108 15.64 -1.46 -14.83
C GLU A 108 15.26 -1.17 -13.37
N THR A 109 14.65 -0.03 -13.03
CA THR A 109 14.30 0.26 -11.62
C THR A 109 13.23 -0.67 -11.08
N PHE A 110 12.24 -1.05 -11.89
CA PHE A 110 11.20 -1.97 -11.45
C PHE A 110 11.66 -3.43 -11.45
N ALA A 111 12.44 -3.86 -12.45
CA ALA A 111 13.08 -5.17 -12.43
C ALA A 111 14.06 -5.30 -11.27
N ASN A 112 14.85 -4.27 -10.96
CA ASN A 112 15.73 -4.25 -9.79
C ASN A 112 14.94 -4.31 -8.47
N SER A 113 13.69 -3.81 -8.43
CA SER A 113 12.86 -3.88 -7.22
C SER A 113 12.29 -5.27 -6.95
N ILE A 114 12.15 -6.11 -7.98
CA ILE A 114 11.67 -7.50 -7.88
C ILE A 114 12.78 -8.54 -8.10
N SER A 115 14.00 -8.11 -8.40
CA SER A 115 15.14 -8.99 -8.65
C SER A 115 15.66 -9.55 -7.34
N ILE A 116 15.79 -10.87 -7.29
CA ILE A 116 16.41 -11.57 -6.17
C ILE A 116 17.89 -11.79 -6.52
N PRO A 117 18.84 -11.11 -5.85
CA PRO A 117 20.25 -11.23 -6.20
C PRO A 117 20.76 -12.65 -5.90
N PRO A 118 21.68 -13.18 -6.74
CA PRO A 118 22.35 -14.45 -6.44
C PRO A 118 23.20 -14.32 -5.17
N GLN A 119 23.27 -15.40 -4.41
CA GLN A 119 24.04 -15.47 -3.16
C GLN A 119 25.25 -16.41 -3.27
N GLY A 120 25.42 -17.10 -4.40
CA GLY A 120 26.49 -18.07 -4.61
C GLY A 120 26.27 -19.39 -3.87
N ASP A 121 25.01 -19.73 -3.58
CA ASP A 121 24.63 -20.95 -2.87
C ASP A 121 23.84 -21.91 -3.80
N ALA A 122 23.40 -23.05 -3.25
CA ALA A 122 22.67 -24.09 -3.99
C ALA A 122 21.25 -23.67 -4.46
N PHE A 123 20.79 -22.47 -4.11
CA PHE A 123 19.43 -21.98 -4.38
C PHE A 123 19.37 -20.89 -5.44
N ASP A 124 20.51 -20.49 -6.03
CA ASP A 124 20.55 -19.46 -7.07
C ASP A 124 19.70 -19.81 -8.29
N SER A 125 19.62 -21.08 -8.68
CA SER A 125 18.73 -21.51 -9.76
C SER A 125 17.24 -21.27 -9.43
N ILE A 126 16.87 -21.40 -8.15
CA ILE A 126 15.50 -21.13 -7.68
C ILE A 126 15.24 -19.62 -7.66
N ARG A 127 16.23 -18.81 -7.23
CA ARG A 127 16.12 -17.34 -7.26
C ARG A 127 15.94 -16.82 -8.68
N GLU A 128 16.66 -17.40 -9.64
CA GLU A 128 16.54 -17.05 -11.07
C GLU A 128 15.16 -17.43 -11.63
N GLU A 129 14.68 -18.64 -11.36
CA GLU A 129 13.35 -19.08 -11.77
C GLU A 129 12.24 -18.19 -11.17
N TYR A 130 12.36 -17.88 -9.88
CA TYR A 130 11.39 -17.02 -9.19
C TYR A 130 11.41 -15.59 -9.72
N THR A 131 12.59 -15.02 -9.96
CA THR A 131 12.75 -13.70 -10.58
C THR A 131 12.12 -13.68 -11.97
N THR A 132 12.35 -14.72 -12.77
CA THR A 132 11.75 -14.87 -14.11
C THR A 132 10.22 -14.95 -14.03
N MET A 133 9.68 -15.69 -13.04
CA MET A 133 8.23 -15.75 -12.80
C MET A 133 7.67 -14.35 -12.47
N LEU A 134 8.31 -13.59 -11.59
CA LEU A 134 7.88 -12.23 -11.23
C LEU A 134 7.93 -11.27 -12.43
N GLN A 135 9.00 -11.34 -13.23
CA GLN A 135 9.14 -10.56 -14.47
C GLN A 135 8.05 -10.89 -15.48
N ASN A 136 7.73 -12.18 -15.66
CA ASN A 136 6.65 -12.60 -16.56
C ASN A 136 5.27 -12.13 -16.08
N GLN A 137 5.02 -12.17 -14.76
CA GLN A 137 3.76 -11.65 -14.20
C GLN A 137 3.67 -10.13 -14.36
N LEU A 138 4.78 -9.42 -14.21
CA LEU A 138 4.85 -7.99 -14.46
C LEU A 138 4.58 -7.65 -15.93
N ALA A 139 5.16 -8.40 -16.87
CA ALA A 139 4.94 -8.22 -18.31
C ALA A 139 3.50 -8.52 -18.74
N ARG A 140 2.79 -9.41 -18.03
CA ARG A 140 1.36 -9.69 -18.24
C ARG A 140 0.43 -8.71 -17.52
N GLY A 141 0.94 -7.99 -16.53
CA GLY A 141 0.24 -6.94 -15.81
C GLY A 141 0.14 -5.65 -16.63
N ASN A 142 -0.10 -4.52 -15.96
CA ASN A 142 -0.31 -3.23 -16.61
C ASN A 142 1.01 -2.58 -17.10
N ASN A 143 1.82 -3.30 -17.89
CA ASN A 143 3.08 -2.88 -18.52
C ASN A 143 4.09 -2.16 -17.61
N GLY A 144 4.09 -2.45 -16.30
CA GLY A 144 4.96 -1.75 -15.33
C GLY A 144 4.64 -0.25 -15.20
N LEU A 145 3.42 0.18 -15.48
CA LEU A 145 3.02 1.58 -15.32
C LEU A 145 2.90 1.95 -13.82
N ILE A 146 3.53 3.06 -13.44
CA ILE A 146 3.41 3.64 -12.10
C ILE A 146 2.38 4.77 -12.16
N LYS A 147 1.29 4.61 -11.40
CA LYS A 147 0.28 5.65 -11.21
C LYS A 147 0.69 6.54 -10.02
N THR A 148 0.93 7.82 -10.27
CA THR A 148 1.16 8.81 -9.22
C THR A 148 0.13 9.93 -9.30
N LYS A 149 -0.35 10.37 -8.13
CA LYS A 149 -1.40 11.38 -8.01
C LYS A 149 -0.87 12.58 -7.22
N TYR A 150 -1.08 13.78 -7.75
CA TYR A 150 -0.61 15.02 -7.17
C TYR A 150 -1.74 16.03 -7.08
N LEU A 151 -1.74 16.79 -5.99
CA LEU A 151 -2.52 18.00 -5.83
C LEU A 151 -1.56 19.17 -5.72
N THR A 152 -1.57 20.05 -6.72
CA THR A 152 -0.82 21.31 -6.68
C THR A 152 -1.77 22.44 -6.39
N PHE A 153 -1.51 23.20 -5.34
CA PHE A 153 -2.34 24.34 -4.94
C PHE A 153 -1.50 25.62 -4.91
N GLY A 154 -2.15 26.75 -5.16
CA GLY A 154 -1.49 28.03 -5.35
C GLY A 154 -2.32 29.22 -4.92
N ILE A 155 -1.60 30.29 -4.54
CA ILE A 155 -2.19 31.57 -4.15
C ILE A 155 -1.45 32.73 -4.80
N ASN A 156 -2.13 33.87 -4.89
CA ASN A 156 -1.50 35.13 -5.26
C ASN A 156 -0.97 35.86 -4.02
N ALA A 157 0.27 36.35 -4.09
CA ALA A 157 0.95 37.13 -3.06
C ALA A 157 2.07 37.99 -3.65
N ASP A 158 2.39 39.12 -3.03
CA ASP A 158 3.40 40.05 -3.55
C ASP A 158 4.85 39.57 -3.31
N SER A 159 5.05 38.66 -2.36
CA SER A 159 6.38 38.12 -2.06
C SER A 159 6.31 36.74 -1.41
N ILE A 160 7.41 35.99 -1.51
CA ILE A 160 7.55 34.70 -0.81
C ILE A 160 7.35 34.82 0.70
N LYS A 161 7.75 35.94 1.32
CA LYS A 161 7.57 36.17 2.76
C LYS A 161 6.09 36.22 3.15
N ALA A 162 5.24 36.74 2.27
CA ALA A 162 3.79 36.76 2.46
C ALA A 162 3.13 35.44 2.03
N ALA A 163 3.64 34.80 0.97
CA ALA A 163 3.09 33.57 0.42
C ALA A 163 3.30 32.37 1.36
N LYS A 164 4.51 32.21 1.90
CA LYS A 164 4.93 31.03 2.68
C LYS A 164 4.00 30.68 3.85
N PRO A 165 3.70 31.57 4.81
CA PRO A 165 2.85 31.20 5.94
C PRO A 165 1.41 30.85 5.52
N ARG A 166 0.90 31.45 4.44
CA ARG A 166 -0.42 31.13 3.89
C ARG A 166 -0.41 29.74 3.23
N LEU A 167 0.62 29.43 2.45
CA LEU A 167 0.77 28.12 1.82
C LEU A 167 0.93 26.99 2.85
N GLU A 168 1.73 27.19 3.90
CA GLU A 168 1.91 26.20 4.99
C GLU A 168 0.62 25.94 5.77
N ARG A 169 -0.22 26.96 5.95
CA ARG A 169 -1.55 26.80 6.55
C ARG A 169 -2.47 25.96 5.65
N ILE A 170 -2.56 26.32 4.37
CA ILE A 170 -3.37 25.59 3.39
C ILE A 170 -2.90 24.14 3.27
N GLU A 171 -1.59 23.92 3.24
CA GLU A 171 -0.98 22.59 3.25
C GLU A 171 -1.46 21.74 4.43
N THR A 172 -1.41 22.30 5.64
CA THR A 172 -1.81 21.61 6.87
C THR A 172 -3.30 21.22 6.80
N ASP A 173 -4.15 22.12 6.33
CA ASP A 173 -5.58 21.86 6.17
C ASP A 173 -5.86 20.77 5.12
N ILE A 174 -5.18 20.81 3.97
CA ILE A 174 -5.31 19.79 2.92
C ILE A 174 -4.88 18.41 3.42
N LEU A 175 -3.74 18.32 4.12
CA LEU A 175 -3.27 17.06 4.71
C LEU A 175 -4.24 16.52 5.76
N ASN A 176 -4.84 17.40 6.57
CA ASN A 176 -5.87 17.00 7.54
C ASN A 176 -7.15 16.50 6.86
N ASN A 177 -7.58 17.13 5.76
CA ASN A 177 -8.74 16.67 5.00
C ASN A 177 -8.48 15.31 4.34
N PHE A 178 -7.30 15.09 3.75
CA PHE A 178 -6.92 13.76 3.24
C PHE A 178 -6.89 12.71 4.36
N LYS A 179 -6.34 13.04 5.53
CA LYS A 179 -6.33 12.14 6.69
C LYS A 179 -7.74 11.74 7.14
N ARG A 180 -8.71 12.66 7.10
CA ARG A 180 -10.13 12.36 7.40
C ARG A 180 -10.75 11.38 6.39
N LEU A 181 -10.33 11.45 5.13
CA LEU A 181 -10.73 10.51 4.07
C LEU A 181 -9.98 9.17 4.13
N GLY A 182 -9.06 8.99 5.09
CA GLY A 182 -8.20 7.79 5.15
C GLY A 182 -7.11 7.77 4.07
N VAL A 183 -6.87 8.89 3.38
CA VAL A 183 -5.88 9.01 2.31
C VAL A 183 -4.52 9.37 2.91
N ALA A 184 -3.50 8.55 2.63
CA ALA A 184 -2.13 8.90 2.94
C ALA A 184 -1.62 9.95 1.96
N ALA A 185 -1.16 11.09 2.47
CA ALA A 185 -0.66 12.21 1.68
C ALA A 185 0.59 12.82 2.32
N ARG A 186 1.48 13.34 1.48
CA ARG A 186 2.73 14.00 1.90
C ARG A 186 3.05 15.17 0.98
N THR A 187 3.62 16.23 1.55
CA THR A 187 4.12 17.35 0.76
C THR A 187 5.43 16.99 0.08
N LEU A 188 5.62 17.47 -1.15
CA LEU A 188 6.88 17.34 -1.88
C LEU A 188 7.82 18.50 -1.56
N ASP A 189 9.09 18.18 -1.33
CA ASP A 189 10.14 19.19 -1.28
C ASP A 189 10.51 19.68 -2.70
N GLY A 190 11.39 20.68 -2.78
CA GLY A 190 11.77 21.26 -4.07
C GLY A 190 12.51 20.30 -4.99
N LYS A 191 13.33 19.39 -4.44
CA LYS A 191 14.07 18.39 -5.23
C LYS A 191 13.12 17.32 -5.75
N GLU A 192 12.16 16.89 -4.95
CA GLU A 192 11.11 15.94 -5.36
C GLU A 192 10.21 16.51 -6.45
N ARG A 193 9.81 17.79 -6.34
CA ARG A 193 9.06 18.46 -7.43
C ARG A 193 9.87 18.52 -8.72
N LEU A 194 11.17 18.84 -8.65
CA LEU A 194 12.04 18.82 -9.83
C LEU A 194 12.19 17.41 -10.40
N SER A 195 12.33 16.38 -9.55
CA SER A 195 12.37 14.98 -9.97
C SER A 195 11.09 14.56 -10.70
N GLN A 196 9.94 15.01 -10.21
CA GLN A 196 8.65 14.76 -10.85
C GLN A 196 8.58 15.43 -12.23
N LEU A 197 8.98 16.70 -12.34
CA LEU A 197 9.01 17.41 -13.63
C LEU A 197 9.98 16.74 -14.62
N HIS A 198 11.16 16.34 -14.14
CA HIS A 198 12.12 15.58 -14.92
C HIS A 198 11.52 14.28 -15.47
N ALA A 199 10.77 13.54 -14.66
CA ALA A 199 10.10 12.30 -15.08
C ALA A 199 9.06 12.54 -16.19
N VAL A 200 8.36 13.68 -16.18
CA VAL A 200 7.47 14.06 -17.28
C VAL A 200 8.25 14.40 -18.54
N PHE A 201 9.37 15.10 -18.43
CA PHE A 201 10.14 15.53 -19.60
C PHE A 201 11.02 14.44 -20.22
N HIS A 202 11.34 13.38 -19.47
CA HIS A 202 12.23 12.29 -19.90
C HIS A 202 11.48 10.95 -19.94
N MET A 203 10.27 10.93 -20.50
CA MET A 203 9.52 9.68 -20.68
C MET A 203 10.16 8.73 -21.72
N ASP A 204 11.03 9.24 -22.58
CA ASP A 204 11.79 8.49 -23.59
C ASP A 204 13.09 7.88 -23.05
N GLU A 205 13.66 8.45 -22.00
CA GLU A 205 14.99 8.08 -21.52
C GLU A 205 14.94 7.80 -20.02
N GLN A 206 15.39 6.61 -19.62
CA GLN A 206 15.49 6.19 -18.21
C GLN A 206 16.68 6.87 -17.51
N LEU A 207 16.87 8.18 -17.73
CA LEU A 207 17.94 8.94 -17.10
C LEU A 207 17.60 9.14 -15.61
N PRO A 208 18.48 8.73 -14.69
CA PRO A 208 18.28 8.99 -13.28
C PRO A 208 18.33 10.50 -13.03
N PHE A 209 17.36 11.03 -12.28
CA PHE A 209 17.36 12.43 -11.90
C PHE A 209 18.51 12.71 -10.91
N GLN A 210 19.43 13.58 -11.31
CA GLN A 210 20.61 13.95 -10.52
C GLN A 210 20.62 15.46 -10.29
N PHE A 211 20.46 15.87 -9.04
CA PHE A 211 20.41 17.28 -8.67
C PHE A 211 20.75 17.47 -7.20
N GLU A 212 21.56 18.50 -6.91
CA GLU A 212 21.78 19.04 -5.57
C GLU A 212 21.76 20.56 -5.61
N TRP A 213 21.18 21.18 -4.57
CA TRP A 213 21.06 22.63 -4.48
C TRP A 213 22.41 23.36 -4.50
N ASP A 214 23.44 22.73 -3.93
CA ASP A 214 24.80 23.27 -3.85
C ASP A 214 25.50 23.34 -5.22
N TRP A 215 24.95 22.70 -6.26
CA TRP A 215 25.51 22.73 -7.62
C TRP A 215 25.17 23.99 -8.39
N LEU A 216 24.08 24.69 -8.04
CA LEU A 216 23.59 25.86 -8.79
C LEU A 216 24.61 27.00 -8.82
N ALA A 217 25.05 27.47 -7.64
CA ALA A 217 25.95 28.63 -7.56
C ALA A 217 27.34 28.41 -8.20
N PRO A 218 28.02 27.25 -8.03
CA PRO A 218 29.30 26.98 -8.68
C PRO A 218 29.21 26.77 -10.19
N SER A 219 28.09 26.23 -10.69
CA SER A 219 27.92 25.93 -12.12
C SER A 219 27.36 27.10 -12.93
N GLY A 220 26.66 28.04 -12.28
CA GLY A 220 25.90 29.09 -12.95
C GLY A 220 24.60 28.59 -13.58
N LEU A 221 24.23 27.33 -13.38
CA LEU A 221 23.02 26.71 -13.91
C LEU A 221 21.81 27.04 -13.03
N SER A 222 20.63 26.97 -13.65
CA SER A 222 19.32 27.07 -13.00
C SER A 222 18.74 25.68 -12.74
N THR A 223 17.65 25.61 -11.95
CA THR A 223 16.94 24.34 -11.74
C THR A 223 16.31 23.78 -13.02
N LYS A 224 16.02 24.64 -14.01
CA LYS A 224 15.46 24.21 -15.30
C LYS A 224 16.46 23.40 -16.12
N ASP A 225 17.75 23.69 -16.00
CA ASP A 225 18.81 23.01 -16.74
C ASP A 225 18.96 21.52 -16.37
N PHE A 226 18.50 21.14 -15.17
CA PHE A 226 18.53 19.77 -14.68
C PHE A 226 17.27 18.96 -15.00
N ILE A 227 16.20 19.60 -15.50
CA ILE A 227 14.92 18.95 -15.77
C ILE A 227 14.47 19.07 -17.23
N ALA A 228 14.98 20.05 -17.97
CA ALA A 228 14.58 20.28 -19.34
C ALA A 228 15.00 19.11 -20.24
N PRO A 229 14.15 18.69 -21.19
CA PRO A 229 14.52 17.68 -22.16
C PRO A 229 15.53 18.24 -23.16
N SER A 230 16.08 17.37 -24.00
CA SER A 230 17.01 17.76 -25.07
C SER A 230 16.43 18.79 -26.05
N SER A 231 15.14 18.69 -26.38
CA SER A 231 14.42 19.65 -27.22
C SER A 231 12.90 19.43 -27.16
N PHE A 232 12.15 20.49 -27.48
CA PHE A 232 10.74 20.42 -27.87
C PHE A 232 10.57 20.76 -29.35
N GLU A 233 9.64 20.09 -30.01
CA GLU A 233 9.32 20.33 -31.42
C GLU A 233 7.80 20.33 -31.64
N PHE A 234 7.28 21.45 -32.13
CA PHE A 234 5.83 21.68 -32.35
C PHE A 234 5.48 21.88 -33.84
N ARG A 235 6.13 21.13 -34.74
CA ARG A 235 6.08 21.40 -36.21
C ARG A 235 4.69 21.36 -36.84
N THR A 236 3.84 20.42 -36.43
CA THR A 236 2.57 20.17 -37.13
C THR A 236 1.37 20.86 -36.49
N GLY A 237 1.55 21.50 -35.33
CA GLY A 237 0.47 22.08 -34.52
C GLY A 237 -0.44 21.06 -33.84
N LYS A 238 -0.62 19.86 -34.38
CA LYS A 238 -1.54 18.82 -33.84
C LYS A 238 -0.90 17.88 -32.83
N GLN A 239 0.41 17.74 -32.90
CA GLN A 239 1.24 16.90 -32.04
C GLN A 239 2.57 17.60 -31.80
N PHE A 240 3.29 17.14 -30.78
CA PHE A 240 4.63 17.60 -30.48
C PHE A 240 5.58 16.42 -30.34
N ARG A 241 6.88 16.71 -30.37
CA ARG A 241 7.93 15.77 -30.00
C ARG A 241 8.74 16.36 -28.85
N MET A 242 9.00 15.52 -27.85
CA MET A 242 9.78 15.85 -26.66
C MET A 242 10.84 14.78 -26.52
N GLY A 243 12.09 15.13 -26.82
CA GLY A 243 13.14 14.14 -27.04
C GLY A 243 12.79 13.20 -28.19
N LYS A 244 12.66 11.90 -27.89
CA LYS A 244 12.23 10.84 -28.83
C LYS A 244 10.74 10.51 -28.74
N LYS A 245 10.03 10.90 -27.67
CA LYS A 245 8.60 10.64 -27.53
C LYS A 245 7.78 11.58 -28.41
N TYR A 246 6.76 11.01 -29.05
CA TYR A 246 5.67 11.77 -29.64
C TYR A 246 4.60 12.01 -28.58
N GLY A 247 4.07 13.23 -28.53
CA GLY A 247 3.09 13.63 -27.55
C GLY A 247 1.98 14.46 -28.15
N ALA A 248 0.84 14.45 -27.47
CA ALA A 248 -0.37 15.05 -27.98
C ALA A 248 -1.30 15.42 -26.81
N VAL A 249 -1.60 16.71 -26.60
CA VAL A 249 -2.59 17.18 -25.62
C VAL A 249 -3.97 17.43 -26.23
N SER A 250 -4.99 16.86 -25.59
CA SER A 250 -6.41 17.06 -25.87
C SER A 250 -7.11 17.65 -24.66
N PHE A 251 -8.21 18.38 -24.86
CA PHE A 251 -9.14 18.72 -23.79
C PHE A 251 -10.39 17.85 -23.86
N LEU A 252 -10.97 17.55 -22.70
CA LEU A 252 -12.23 16.82 -22.59
C LEU A 252 -13.41 17.79 -22.63
N GLN A 253 -14.22 17.67 -23.68
CA GLN A 253 -15.47 18.40 -23.83
C GLN A 253 -16.63 17.58 -23.26
N ILE A 254 -17.20 18.05 -22.18
CA ILE A 254 -18.36 17.43 -21.51
C ILE A 254 -19.63 17.86 -22.26
N LEU A 255 -20.34 16.90 -22.86
CA LEU A 255 -21.58 17.15 -23.62
C LEU A 255 -22.83 16.81 -22.82
N ALA A 256 -22.73 15.91 -21.84
CA ALA A 256 -23.84 15.49 -21.00
C ALA A 256 -23.97 16.34 -19.71
N PRO A 257 -25.20 16.48 -19.16
CA PRO A 257 -25.45 17.13 -17.87
C PRO A 257 -25.00 16.30 -16.68
N GLU A 258 -25.04 14.97 -16.82
CA GLU A 258 -24.67 14.00 -15.78
C GLU A 258 -23.52 13.14 -16.29
N LEU A 259 -22.54 12.91 -15.42
CA LEU A 259 -21.36 12.10 -15.69
C LEU A 259 -21.32 10.91 -14.74
N ASN A 260 -20.61 9.86 -15.15
CA ASN A 260 -20.41 8.67 -14.32
C ASN A 260 -19.05 8.76 -13.61
N ASP A 261 -18.99 8.32 -12.36
CA ASP A 261 -17.80 8.38 -11.50
C ASP A 261 -16.64 7.49 -11.95
N ARG A 262 -16.86 6.60 -12.93
CA ARG A 262 -15.82 5.77 -13.54
C ARG A 262 -15.04 6.46 -14.66
N LEU A 263 -15.46 7.63 -15.13
CA LEU A 263 -14.82 8.32 -16.26
C LEU A 263 -13.32 8.56 -16.03
N LEU A 264 -12.93 9.09 -14.86
CA LEU A 264 -11.52 9.32 -14.55
C LEU A 264 -10.77 7.98 -14.42
N ALA A 265 -11.37 6.99 -13.76
CA ALA A 265 -10.77 5.67 -13.58
C ALA A 265 -10.44 4.99 -14.91
N ASP A 266 -11.39 4.98 -15.86
CA ASP A 266 -11.19 4.37 -17.17
C ASP A 266 -10.03 5.01 -17.96
N PHE A 267 -9.83 6.33 -17.83
CA PHE A 267 -8.62 6.98 -18.38
C PHE A 267 -7.35 6.48 -17.68
N LEU A 268 -7.36 6.40 -16.35
CA LEU A 268 -6.19 5.95 -15.57
C LEU A 268 -5.88 4.46 -15.75
N ASP A 269 -6.83 3.67 -16.24
CA ASP A 269 -6.67 2.24 -16.51
C ASP A 269 -6.14 1.92 -17.92
N MET A 270 -5.91 2.94 -18.76
CA MET A 270 -5.25 2.77 -20.04
C MET A 270 -3.85 2.16 -19.89
N GLU A 271 -3.54 1.13 -20.70
CA GLU A 271 -2.24 0.42 -20.74
C GLU A 271 -1.12 1.21 -21.45
N SER A 272 -1.24 2.54 -21.50
CA SER A 272 -0.28 3.43 -22.17
C SER A 272 0.08 4.62 -21.29
N SER A 273 1.25 5.22 -21.53
CA SER A 273 1.67 6.40 -20.78
C SER A 273 0.75 7.60 -21.04
N LEU A 274 0.12 8.07 -19.97
CA LEU A 274 -0.95 9.06 -19.98
C LEU A 274 -0.74 10.05 -18.84
N ILE A 275 -0.96 11.34 -19.10
CA ILE A 275 -1.14 12.32 -18.04
C ILE A 275 -2.54 12.92 -18.15
N VAL A 276 -3.30 12.82 -17.07
CA VAL A 276 -4.57 13.54 -16.90
C VAL A 276 -4.33 14.71 -15.96
N SER A 277 -4.71 15.91 -16.37
CA SER A 277 -4.58 17.12 -15.57
C SER A 277 -5.90 17.86 -15.51
N MET A 278 -6.41 18.07 -14.31
CA MET A 278 -7.62 18.84 -14.04
C MET A 278 -7.26 20.12 -13.30
N HIS A 279 -7.48 21.27 -13.94
CA HIS A 279 -7.39 22.56 -13.27
C HIS A 279 -8.78 22.96 -12.79
N ILE A 280 -8.91 23.22 -11.49
CA ILE A 280 -10.20 23.47 -10.85
C ILE A 280 -10.11 24.79 -10.09
N GLN A 281 -11.04 25.68 -10.39
CA GLN A 281 -11.12 27.00 -9.76
C GLN A 281 -12.51 27.26 -9.21
N SER A 282 -12.60 27.55 -7.91
CA SER A 282 -13.87 27.95 -7.30
C SER A 282 -14.27 29.36 -7.74
N VAL A 283 -15.54 29.54 -8.07
CA VAL A 283 -16.15 30.85 -8.36
C VAL A 283 -16.81 31.38 -7.09
N ASP A 284 -16.58 32.65 -6.79
CA ASP A 284 -17.31 33.33 -5.71
C ASP A 284 -18.83 33.17 -5.87
N GLN A 285 -19.52 32.77 -4.79
CA GLN A 285 -20.93 32.38 -4.85
C GLN A 285 -21.83 33.50 -5.36
N VAL A 286 -21.55 34.75 -4.97
CA VAL A 286 -22.35 35.91 -5.40
C VAL A 286 -22.14 36.16 -6.89
N LYS A 287 -20.89 36.07 -7.38
CA LYS A 287 -20.58 36.17 -8.81
C LYS A 287 -21.19 35.03 -9.62
N ALA A 288 -21.16 33.80 -9.11
CA ALA A 288 -21.74 32.63 -9.76
C ALA A 288 -23.26 32.81 -9.95
N ILE A 289 -23.99 33.11 -8.87
CA ILE A 289 -25.44 33.35 -8.90
C ILE A 289 -25.78 34.49 -9.86
N LYS A 290 -25.04 35.60 -9.83
CA LYS A 290 -25.25 36.74 -10.75
C LYS A 290 -25.04 36.34 -12.22
N THR A 291 -24.02 35.52 -12.49
CA THR A 291 -23.70 35.05 -13.85
C THR A 291 -24.79 34.12 -14.38
N VAL A 292 -25.24 33.16 -13.57
CA VAL A 292 -26.32 32.24 -13.95
C VAL A 292 -27.64 33.00 -14.16
N LYS A 293 -28.01 33.93 -13.25
CA LYS A 293 -29.19 34.78 -13.43
C LYS A 293 -29.15 35.59 -14.73
N ARG A 294 -28.00 36.20 -15.05
CA ARG A 294 -27.82 36.92 -16.32
C ARG A 294 -28.03 35.99 -17.51
N LYS A 295 -27.48 34.77 -17.47
CA LYS A 295 -27.62 33.79 -18.55
C LYS A 295 -29.06 33.31 -18.72
N ILE A 296 -29.81 33.13 -17.63
CA ILE A 296 -31.25 32.85 -17.67
C ILE A 296 -32.00 33.99 -18.34
N THR A 297 -31.71 35.25 -17.98
CA THR A 297 -32.34 36.42 -18.61
C THR A 297 -32.03 36.49 -20.12
N ASP A 298 -30.80 36.19 -20.53
CA ASP A 298 -30.41 36.12 -21.94
C ASP A 298 -31.18 35.01 -22.68
N LEU A 299 -31.34 33.83 -22.07
CA LEU A 299 -32.11 32.71 -22.63
C LEU A 299 -33.61 33.03 -22.73
N ASP A 300 -34.19 33.62 -21.69
CA ASP A 300 -35.59 34.06 -21.69
C ASP A 300 -35.83 35.12 -22.78
N ARG A 301 -34.87 36.02 -23.01
CA ARG A 301 -34.91 36.98 -24.13
C ARG A 301 -34.89 36.27 -25.49
N SER A 302 -33.98 35.32 -25.69
CA SER A 302 -33.92 34.54 -26.94
C SER A 302 -35.20 33.73 -27.17
N LYS A 303 -35.79 33.16 -26.11
CA LYS A 303 -37.09 32.47 -26.17
C LYS A 303 -38.20 33.42 -26.64
N ILE A 304 -38.26 34.63 -26.10
CA ILE A 304 -39.24 35.65 -26.50
C ILE A 304 -39.02 36.09 -27.96
N GLU A 305 -37.77 36.24 -28.41
CA GLU A 305 -37.44 36.60 -29.78
C GLU A 305 -37.87 35.53 -30.78
N GLU A 306 -37.68 34.25 -30.46
CA GLU A 306 -38.18 33.16 -31.30
C GLU A 306 -39.70 33.04 -31.29
N GLN A 307 -40.35 33.21 -30.15
CA GLN A 307 -41.82 33.28 -30.09
C GLN A 307 -42.37 34.43 -30.94
N LYS A 308 -41.72 35.60 -30.93
CA LYS A 308 -42.10 36.73 -31.79
C LYS A 308 -41.91 36.42 -33.28
N LYS A 309 -40.87 35.68 -33.67
CA LYS A 309 -40.67 35.24 -35.05
C LYS A 309 -41.74 34.22 -35.47
N ALA A 310 -42.06 33.26 -34.61
CA ALA A 310 -43.12 32.28 -34.85
C ALA A 310 -44.47 32.96 -35.12
N VAL A 311 -44.83 33.96 -34.29
CA VAL A 311 -46.05 34.78 -34.49
C VAL A 311 -46.04 35.50 -35.84
N ARG A 312 -44.92 36.10 -36.25
CA ARG A 312 -44.79 36.80 -37.54
C ARG A 312 -44.87 35.85 -38.74
N ALA A 313 -44.40 34.62 -38.57
CA ALA A 313 -44.27 33.64 -39.63
C ALA A 313 -45.46 32.65 -39.70
N GLY A 314 -46.37 32.70 -38.72
CA GLY A 314 -47.64 31.96 -38.72
C GLY A 314 -47.53 30.51 -38.25
N TYR A 315 -46.47 30.13 -37.54
CA TYR A 315 -46.31 28.81 -36.93
C TYR A 315 -46.57 28.86 -35.42
N ASP A 316 -46.84 27.70 -34.82
CA ASP A 316 -47.18 27.56 -33.40
C ASP A 316 -46.09 28.13 -32.47
N MET A 317 -46.51 28.93 -31.49
CA MET A 317 -45.65 29.59 -30.50
C MET A 317 -45.00 28.60 -29.53
N ASP A 318 -45.55 27.40 -29.41
CA ASP A 318 -45.02 26.33 -28.56
C ASP A 318 -43.83 25.60 -29.20
N ILE A 319 -43.57 25.84 -30.50
CA ILE A 319 -42.39 25.33 -31.22
C ILE A 319 -41.18 26.19 -30.87
N ILE A 320 -40.60 25.94 -29.70
CA ILE A 320 -39.32 26.49 -29.27
C ILE A 320 -38.22 25.48 -29.63
N PRO A 321 -37.05 25.90 -30.14
CA PRO A 321 -35.93 24.99 -30.34
C PRO A 321 -35.65 24.18 -29.06
N SER A 322 -35.60 22.85 -29.20
CA SER A 322 -35.44 21.92 -28.06
C SER A 322 -34.26 22.30 -27.18
N ASP A 323 -33.15 22.70 -27.80
CA ASP A 323 -31.91 23.10 -27.13
C ASP A 323 -32.15 24.30 -26.20
N LEU A 324 -32.93 25.28 -26.66
CA LEU A 324 -33.20 26.51 -25.91
C LEU A 324 -34.09 26.21 -24.69
N ALA A 325 -35.03 25.27 -24.81
CA ALA A 325 -35.84 24.80 -23.70
C ALA A 325 -35.00 24.02 -22.66
N THR A 326 -34.16 23.10 -23.11
CA THR A 326 -33.28 22.29 -22.25
C THR A 326 -32.24 23.15 -21.52
N TYR A 327 -31.53 24.05 -22.21
CA TYR A 327 -30.57 24.94 -21.55
C TYR A 327 -31.26 25.87 -20.53
N GLY A 328 -32.49 26.30 -20.82
CA GLY A 328 -33.27 27.14 -19.91
C GLY A 328 -33.66 26.42 -18.62
N SER A 329 -34.07 25.14 -18.70
CA SER A 329 -34.42 24.35 -17.52
C SER A 329 -33.18 23.98 -16.70
N GLU A 330 -32.08 23.60 -17.35
CA GLU A 330 -30.80 23.30 -16.70
C GLU A 330 -30.23 24.51 -15.98
N ALA A 331 -30.25 25.70 -16.60
CA ALA A 331 -29.77 26.92 -15.95
C ALA A 331 -30.58 27.29 -14.70
N LYS A 332 -31.91 27.05 -14.71
CA LYS A 332 -32.77 27.25 -13.54
C LYS A 332 -32.49 26.23 -12.44
N LYS A 333 -32.27 24.96 -12.78
CA LYS A 333 -31.86 23.91 -11.84
C LYS A 333 -30.52 24.26 -11.18
N LEU A 334 -29.52 24.63 -11.99
CA LEU A 334 -28.21 25.09 -11.51
C LEU A 334 -28.34 26.28 -10.54
N LEU A 335 -29.20 27.27 -10.86
CA LEU A 335 -29.45 28.39 -9.96
C LEU A 335 -30.03 27.93 -8.61
N GLN A 336 -30.99 27.01 -8.64
CA GLN A 336 -31.60 26.46 -7.42
C GLN A 336 -30.57 25.70 -6.59
N ASP A 337 -29.72 24.88 -7.20
CA ASP A 337 -28.70 24.09 -6.51
C ASP A 337 -27.68 25.00 -5.82
N LEU A 338 -27.21 26.04 -6.51
CA LEU A 338 -26.31 27.07 -5.94
C LEU A 338 -26.94 27.86 -4.79
N GLN A 339 -28.27 28.03 -4.78
CA GLN A 339 -28.95 28.80 -3.73
C GLN A 339 -29.38 27.96 -2.52
N SER A 340 -29.61 26.65 -2.69
CA SER A 340 -30.32 25.84 -1.71
C SER A 340 -29.60 24.56 -1.25
N ARG A 341 -28.56 24.08 -1.96
CA ARG A 341 -27.94 22.77 -1.71
C ARG A 341 -26.48 22.83 -1.26
N ASN A 342 -26.01 23.98 -0.78
CA ASN A 342 -24.60 24.22 -0.41
C ASN A 342 -23.61 23.87 -1.54
N GLU A 343 -24.07 23.92 -2.80
CA GLU A 343 -23.21 23.70 -3.95
C GLU A 343 -22.47 24.98 -4.34
N ARG A 344 -21.21 24.81 -4.74
CA ARG A 344 -20.39 25.86 -5.34
C ARG A 344 -20.26 25.63 -6.83
N MET A 345 -19.99 26.71 -7.55
CA MET A 345 -19.64 26.64 -8.96
C MET A 345 -18.12 26.56 -9.09
N PHE A 346 -17.64 25.58 -9.85
CA PHE A 346 -16.25 25.41 -10.23
C PHE A 346 -16.07 25.59 -11.73
N LEU A 347 -14.95 26.18 -12.12
CA LEU A 347 -14.47 26.19 -13.50
C LEU A 347 -13.42 25.09 -13.63
N VAL A 348 -13.66 24.14 -14.53
CA VAL A 348 -12.83 22.95 -14.70
C VAL A 348 -12.26 22.92 -16.12
N SER A 349 -10.94 22.78 -16.23
CA SER A 349 -10.25 22.41 -17.47
C SER A 349 -9.68 21.01 -17.31
N PHE A 350 -10.15 20.06 -18.12
CA PHE A 350 -9.72 18.67 -18.09
C PHE A 350 -8.88 18.39 -19.33
N LEU A 351 -7.58 18.13 -19.12
CA LEU A 351 -6.59 17.89 -20.15
C LEU A 351 -6.10 16.45 -20.09
N VAL A 352 -5.91 15.86 -21.28
CA VAL A 352 -5.35 14.52 -21.46
C VAL A 352 -4.15 14.63 -22.39
N LEU A 353 -2.98 14.27 -21.87
CA LEU A 353 -1.73 14.16 -22.62
C LEU A 353 -1.44 12.68 -22.89
N ASN A 354 -1.55 12.30 -24.15
CA ASN A 354 -1.12 10.99 -24.63
C ASN A 354 0.32 11.07 -25.13
N THR A 355 1.11 10.03 -24.87
CA THR A 355 2.48 9.89 -25.39
C THR A 355 2.71 8.51 -26.01
N ALA A 356 3.66 8.41 -26.93
CA ALA A 356 4.08 7.13 -27.53
C ALA A 356 5.47 7.23 -28.20
N ASP A 357 6.06 6.09 -28.54
CA ASP A 357 7.36 6.02 -29.25
C ASP A 357 7.24 6.27 -30.75
N THR A 358 6.05 6.01 -31.32
CA THR A 358 5.80 6.22 -32.75
C THR A 358 4.52 7.01 -32.99
N PRO A 359 4.42 7.77 -34.11
CA PRO A 359 3.20 8.49 -34.45
C PRO A 359 1.97 7.58 -34.61
N ARG A 360 2.18 6.34 -35.08
CA ARG A 360 1.10 5.35 -35.22
C ARG A 360 0.55 4.90 -33.87
N GLN A 361 1.43 4.58 -32.93
CA GLN A 361 1.03 4.25 -31.56
C GLN A 361 0.36 5.45 -30.87
N LEU A 362 0.87 6.67 -31.08
CA LEU A 362 0.25 7.88 -30.55
C LEU A 362 -1.20 8.03 -31.06
N GLY A 363 -1.43 7.81 -32.35
CA GLY A 363 -2.77 7.82 -32.95
C GLY A 363 -3.70 6.78 -32.32
N ASN A 364 -3.21 5.56 -32.06
CA ASN A 364 -3.98 4.53 -31.37
C ASN A 364 -4.33 4.93 -29.93
N ASN A 365 -3.37 5.47 -29.18
CA ASN A 365 -3.58 5.90 -27.79
C ASN A 365 -4.61 7.04 -27.71
N ILE A 366 -4.54 8.01 -28.64
CA ILE A 366 -5.55 9.09 -28.74
C ILE A 366 -6.92 8.53 -29.10
N PHE A 367 -6.99 7.58 -30.03
CA PHE A 367 -8.26 6.94 -30.41
C PHE A 367 -8.90 6.21 -29.23
N GLN A 368 -8.13 5.42 -28.49
CA GLN A 368 -8.59 4.74 -27.27
C GLN A 368 -9.09 5.74 -26.21
N ALA A 369 -8.33 6.80 -25.94
CA ALA A 369 -8.74 7.87 -25.03
C ALA A 369 -10.04 8.55 -25.51
N GLY A 370 -10.18 8.74 -26.82
CA GLY A 370 -11.41 9.25 -27.44
C GLY A 370 -12.60 8.31 -27.27
N SER A 371 -12.41 6.99 -27.41
CA SER A 371 -13.46 5.99 -27.18
C SER A 371 -13.92 5.97 -25.71
N ILE A 372 -13.00 6.14 -24.76
CA ILE A 372 -13.34 6.30 -23.34
C ILE A 372 -14.20 7.55 -23.15
N ALA A 373 -13.79 8.71 -23.68
CA ALA A 373 -14.60 9.93 -23.58
C ALA A 373 -16.02 9.72 -24.16
N GLN A 374 -16.13 9.11 -25.34
CA GLN A 374 -17.42 8.87 -26.01
C GLN A 374 -18.36 7.96 -25.20
N LYS A 375 -17.82 6.91 -24.54
CA LYS A 375 -18.59 6.03 -23.65
C LYS A 375 -19.33 6.81 -22.55
N TYR A 376 -18.79 7.95 -22.12
CA TYR A 376 -19.35 8.80 -21.08
C TYR A 376 -19.93 10.11 -21.62
N ASN A 377 -20.39 10.12 -22.88
CA ASN A 377 -20.98 11.30 -23.53
C ASN A 377 -20.08 12.54 -23.46
N CYS A 378 -18.78 12.33 -23.55
CA CYS A 378 -17.78 13.36 -23.69
C CYS A 378 -17.10 13.24 -25.06
N GLN A 379 -16.50 14.33 -25.52
CA GLN A 379 -15.67 14.34 -26.71
C GLN A 379 -14.25 14.75 -26.34
N LEU A 380 -13.27 14.01 -26.82
CA LEU A 380 -11.87 14.37 -26.65
C LEU A 380 -11.41 15.17 -27.88
N THR A 381 -11.08 16.45 -27.67
CA THR A 381 -10.76 17.38 -28.76
C THR A 381 -9.29 17.82 -28.68
N ARG A 382 -8.58 17.71 -29.80
CA ARG A 382 -7.15 18.08 -29.91
C ARG A 382 -6.96 19.59 -29.74
N LEU A 383 -5.93 19.99 -28.97
CA LEU A 383 -5.51 21.40 -28.85
C LEU A 383 -4.62 21.80 -30.02
N ASP A 384 -5.18 21.82 -31.23
CA ASP A 384 -4.45 22.16 -32.44
C ASP A 384 -3.85 23.58 -32.33
N PHE A 385 -2.54 23.69 -32.63
CA PHE A 385 -1.71 24.89 -32.51
C PHE A 385 -1.50 25.43 -31.07
N GLN A 386 -2.00 24.74 -30.05
CA GLN A 386 -1.79 25.07 -28.62
C GLN A 386 -1.13 23.90 -27.86
N GLN A 387 -0.31 23.10 -28.55
CA GLN A 387 0.30 21.91 -27.96
C GLN A 387 1.37 22.25 -26.93
N GLU A 388 2.07 23.38 -27.08
CA GLU A 388 3.05 23.84 -26.10
C GLU A 388 2.34 24.26 -24.81
N GLU A 389 1.36 25.14 -24.90
CA GLU A 389 0.51 25.59 -23.79
C GLU A 389 -0.20 24.41 -23.13
N GLY A 390 -0.69 23.47 -23.92
CA GLY A 390 -1.33 22.25 -23.45
C GLY A 390 -0.37 21.37 -22.65
N LEU A 391 0.84 21.11 -23.17
CA LEU A 391 1.86 20.31 -22.47
C LEU A 391 2.27 20.97 -21.16
N MET A 392 2.54 22.28 -21.19
CA MET A 392 2.95 23.04 -20.02
C MET A 392 1.85 23.10 -18.95
N SER A 393 0.57 23.08 -19.36
CA SER A 393 -0.57 22.99 -18.45
C SER A 393 -0.76 21.60 -17.85
N CYS A 394 -0.16 20.54 -18.41
CA CYS A 394 -0.20 19.19 -17.83
C CYS A 394 0.85 18.98 -16.73
N LEU A 395 1.81 19.90 -16.56
CA LEU A 395 2.79 19.84 -15.48
C LEU A 395 2.13 20.18 -14.13
N PRO A 396 2.46 19.52 -13.02
CA PRO A 396 1.91 19.83 -11.69
C PRO A 396 2.59 21.06 -11.08
N LEU A 397 2.39 22.19 -11.76
CA LEU A 397 2.86 23.51 -11.36
C LEU A 397 1.71 24.41 -10.87
N GLY A 398 0.45 23.99 -11.09
CA GLY A 398 -0.74 24.77 -10.75
C GLY A 398 -1.04 25.89 -11.75
N LEU A 399 -0.48 25.81 -12.97
CA LEU A 399 -0.68 26.80 -14.02
C LEU A 399 -1.48 26.20 -15.18
N ASN A 400 -2.59 26.86 -15.53
CA ASN A 400 -3.35 26.54 -16.73
C ASN A 400 -3.15 27.66 -17.77
N GLN A 401 -2.63 27.30 -18.94
CA GLN A 401 -2.46 28.19 -20.08
C GLN A 401 -3.60 28.01 -21.12
N ILE A 402 -4.50 27.06 -20.88
CA ILE A 402 -5.65 26.79 -21.73
C ILE A 402 -6.88 27.51 -21.18
N GLU A 403 -7.47 28.39 -21.97
CA GLU A 403 -8.63 29.20 -21.58
C GLU A 403 -9.95 28.40 -21.52
N ILE A 404 -9.98 27.21 -22.14
CA ILE A 404 -11.19 26.38 -22.23
C ILE A 404 -11.55 25.83 -20.86
N GLN A 405 -12.68 26.28 -20.31
CA GLN A 405 -13.18 25.90 -18.99
C GLN A 405 -14.67 25.55 -19.05
N ARG A 406 -15.07 24.53 -18.29
CA ARG A 406 -16.47 24.14 -18.10
C ARG A 406 -16.91 24.51 -16.68
N GLY A 407 -18.04 25.22 -16.58
CA GLY A 407 -18.71 25.45 -15.30
C GLY A 407 -19.41 24.18 -14.83
N LEU A 408 -19.05 23.67 -13.66
CA LEU A 408 -19.63 22.50 -13.01
C LEU A 408 -20.01 22.84 -11.57
N THR A 409 -20.93 22.10 -10.98
CA THR A 409 -21.19 22.22 -9.55
C THR A 409 -20.22 21.36 -8.74
N THR A 410 -20.23 21.50 -7.41
CA THR A 410 -19.46 20.63 -6.50
C THR A 410 -19.70 19.16 -6.82
N SER A 411 -20.96 18.72 -6.85
CA SER A 411 -21.31 17.32 -7.09
C SER A 411 -20.87 16.85 -8.48
N SER A 412 -21.05 17.66 -9.53
CA SER A 412 -20.59 17.31 -10.87
C SER A 412 -19.06 17.25 -10.99
N THR A 413 -18.34 18.07 -10.22
CA THR A 413 -16.87 18.05 -10.17
C THR A 413 -16.37 16.84 -9.36
N ALA A 414 -17.10 16.46 -8.30
CA ALA A 414 -16.78 15.33 -7.45
C ALA A 414 -16.85 13.98 -8.17
N ILE A 415 -17.62 13.87 -9.27
CA ILE A 415 -17.67 12.69 -10.15
C ILE A 415 -16.26 12.28 -10.61
N PHE A 416 -15.32 13.22 -10.75
CA PHE A 416 -13.92 12.92 -11.01
C PHE A 416 -13.20 12.47 -9.73
N VAL A 417 -13.73 11.43 -9.08
CA VAL A 417 -13.19 10.86 -7.83
C VAL A 417 -11.78 10.36 -8.11
N PRO A 418 -10.76 10.86 -7.41
CA PRO A 418 -9.37 10.53 -7.71
C PRO A 418 -8.98 9.15 -7.16
N PHE A 419 -9.92 8.37 -6.64
CA PHE A 419 -9.68 7.11 -5.95
C PHE A 419 -10.18 5.92 -6.77
N THR A 420 -9.31 4.94 -6.98
CA THR A 420 -9.62 3.72 -7.74
C THR A 420 -9.48 2.50 -6.85
N THR A 421 -8.25 2.02 -6.70
CA THR A 421 -7.90 0.79 -5.98
C THR A 421 -6.57 1.00 -5.29
N GLN A 422 -6.49 0.66 -4.02
CA GLN A 422 -5.24 0.77 -3.29
C GLN A 422 -4.24 -0.28 -3.80
N GLU A 423 -3.08 0.18 -4.26
CA GLU A 423 -1.99 -0.70 -4.65
C GLU A 423 -1.11 -1.02 -3.44
N LEU A 424 -0.83 -2.31 -3.27
CA LEU A 424 0.05 -2.83 -2.22
C LEU A 424 1.37 -3.26 -2.84
N PHE A 425 2.23 -2.30 -3.12
CA PHE A 425 3.57 -2.52 -3.67
C PHE A 425 4.61 -1.82 -2.80
N GLN A 426 5.31 -2.58 -1.97
CA GLN A 426 6.38 -2.10 -1.11
C GLN A 426 7.74 -2.40 -1.73
N ASN A 427 8.54 -1.35 -1.91
CA ASN A 427 9.90 -1.44 -2.44
C ASN A 427 10.88 -1.75 -1.30
N GLY A 428 10.98 -3.01 -0.92
CA GLY A 428 11.87 -3.47 0.14
C GLY A 428 12.56 -4.77 -0.23
N LYS A 429 13.80 -4.97 0.24
CA LYS A 429 14.56 -6.21 0.01
C LYS A 429 13.89 -7.45 0.61
N GLU A 430 13.04 -7.24 1.62
CA GLU A 430 12.30 -8.29 2.33
C GLU A 430 10.81 -8.32 1.93
N ALA A 431 10.40 -7.58 0.89
CA ALA A 431 9.02 -7.56 0.43
C ALA A 431 8.67 -8.88 -0.28
N LEU A 432 7.66 -9.58 0.25
CA LEU A 432 7.21 -10.86 -0.29
C LEU A 432 6.11 -10.67 -1.33
N TYR A 433 6.11 -11.53 -2.34
CA TYR A 433 5.08 -11.61 -3.37
C TYR A 433 3.85 -12.36 -2.89
N TYR A 434 2.70 -11.69 -2.90
CA TYR A 434 1.40 -12.24 -2.49
C TYR A 434 0.45 -12.54 -3.65
N GLY A 435 0.74 -12.08 -4.86
CA GLY A 435 -0.08 -12.32 -6.04
C GLY A 435 -0.26 -11.07 -6.89
N ILE A 436 -1.31 -11.07 -7.69
CA ILE A 436 -1.69 -9.95 -8.54
C ILE A 436 -3.02 -9.38 -8.04
N ASN A 437 -3.14 -8.06 -8.05
CA ASN A 437 -4.40 -7.38 -7.82
C ASN A 437 -5.35 -7.69 -8.97
N ALA A 438 -6.49 -8.32 -8.68
CA ALA A 438 -7.44 -8.79 -9.69
C ALA A 438 -8.11 -7.66 -10.50
N LEU A 439 -8.06 -6.41 -10.03
CA LEU A 439 -8.61 -5.26 -10.76
C LEU A 439 -7.54 -4.57 -11.60
N SER A 440 -6.40 -4.23 -10.99
CA SER A 440 -5.37 -3.43 -11.65
C SER A 440 -4.34 -4.25 -12.42
N ASN A 441 -4.32 -5.57 -12.20
CA ASN A 441 -3.30 -6.49 -12.69
C ASN A 441 -1.87 -6.16 -12.23
N ASN A 442 -1.72 -5.34 -11.18
CA ASN A 442 -0.43 -5.01 -10.59
C ASN A 442 0.01 -6.06 -9.56
N LEU A 443 1.33 -6.23 -9.41
CA LEU A 443 1.90 -7.13 -8.41
C LEU A 443 1.58 -6.63 -6.99
N ILE A 444 1.32 -7.58 -6.09
CA ILE A 444 1.18 -7.33 -4.65
C ILE A 444 2.48 -7.77 -3.98
N MET A 445 3.27 -6.79 -3.52
CA MET A 445 4.55 -6.97 -2.85
C MET A 445 4.50 -6.32 -1.47
N VAL A 446 4.68 -7.10 -0.40
CA VAL A 446 4.50 -6.62 0.98
C VAL A 446 5.56 -7.20 1.89
N ASP A 447 6.25 -6.33 2.64
CA ASP A 447 6.97 -6.72 3.85
C ASP A 447 6.05 -6.53 5.06
N ARG A 448 5.61 -7.66 5.64
CA ARG A 448 4.73 -7.67 6.80
C ARG A 448 5.37 -7.00 8.02
N LYS A 449 6.70 -6.92 8.11
CA LYS A 449 7.42 -6.27 9.23
C LYS A 449 7.24 -4.76 9.24
N LEU A 450 6.92 -4.14 8.10
CA LEU A 450 6.66 -2.70 7.98
C LEU A 450 5.21 -2.33 8.31
N LEU A 451 4.33 -3.33 8.40
CA LEU A 451 2.94 -3.12 8.80
C LEU A 451 2.84 -2.91 10.31
N LYS A 452 1.70 -2.35 10.76
CA LYS A 452 1.40 -2.25 12.20
C LYS A 452 1.43 -3.61 12.89
N ASN A 453 1.11 -4.66 12.13
CA ASN A 453 1.10 -6.02 12.59
C ASN A 453 1.66 -6.97 11.53
N PRO A 454 2.69 -7.78 11.83
CA PRO A 454 3.26 -8.71 10.87
C PRO A 454 2.52 -10.04 10.80
N ASN A 455 1.61 -10.34 11.74
CA ASN A 455 0.96 -11.64 11.87
C ASN A 455 0.07 -11.93 10.65
N GLY A 456 -0.15 -13.22 10.35
CA GLY A 456 -0.88 -13.65 9.15
C GLY A 456 -1.96 -14.68 9.43
N LEU A 457 -2.95 -14.75 8.54
CA LEU A 457 -3.99 -15.76 8.56
C LEU A 457 -4.34 -16.19 7.12
N ILE A 458 -4.22 -17.47 6.83
CA ILE A 458 -4.55 -18.07 5.53
C ILE A 458 -5.81 -18.93 5.72
N LEU A 459 -6.93 -18.44 5.18
CA LEU A 459 -8.23 -19.09 5.26
C LEU A 459 -8.69 -19.57 3.88
N GLY A 460 -9.31 -20.74 3.82
CA GLY A 460 -9.88 -21.25 2.57
C GLY A 460 -10.45 -22.65 2.71
N THR A 461 -11.46 -22.99 1.91
CA THR A 461 -12.04 -24.35 1.93
C THR A 461 -11.03 -25.42 1.50
N PRO A 462 -11.24 -26.71 1.82
CA PRO A 462 -10.43 -27.79 1.26
C PRO A 462 -10.33 -27.70 -0.27
N GLY A 463 -9.12 -27.85 -0.82
CA GLY A 463 -8.86 -27.75 -2.26
C GLY A 463 -8.71 -26.32 -2.83
N SER A 464 -8.89 -25.26 -2.03
CA SER A 464 -8.77 -23.86 -2.48
C SER A 464 -7.33 -23.36 -2.71
N GLY A 465 -6.31 -24.18 -2.46
CA GLY A 465 -4.90 -23.79 -2.65
C GLY A 465 -4.22 -23.15 -1.43
N LYS A 466 -4.73 -23.38 -0.21
CA LYS A 466 -4.11 -22.89 1.04
C LYS A 466 -2.65 -23.30 1.20
N SER A 467 -2.38 -24.60 1.16
CA SER A 467 -1.03 -25.13 1.35
C SER A 467 -0.09 -24.69 0.24
N PHE A 468 -0.58 -24.53 -0.99
CA PHE A 468 0.19 -23.95 -2.10
C PHE A 468 0.58 -22.50 -1.80
N SER A 469 -0.36 -21.69 -1.32
CA SER A 469 -0.12 -20.29 -0.96
C SER A 469 0.89 -20.18 0.18
N ALA A 470 0.77 -21.02 1.21
CA ALA A 470 1.71 -21.08 2.33
C ALA A 470 3.11 -21.52 1.90
N LYS A 471 3.24 -22.60 1.11
CA LYS A 471 4.52 -23.07 0.55
C LYS A 471 5.20 -22.01 -0.29
N ARG A 472 4.45 -21.29 -1.13
CA ARG A 472 4.96 -20.16 -1.91
C ARG A 472 5.49 -19.05 -1.02
N GLU A 473 4.77 -18.69 0.03
CA GLU A 473 5.21 -17.66 0.97
C GLU A 473 6.46 -18.08 1.75
N ILE A 474 6.52 -19.32 2.24
CA ILE A 474 7.68 -19.91 2.92
C ILE A 474 8.92 -19.88 2.02
N ALA A 475 8.79 -20.37 0.78
CA ALA A 475 9.90 -20.37 -0.18
C ALA A 475 10.38 -18.95 -0.48
N ASN A 476 9.45 -18.02 -0.71
CA ASN A 476 9.80 -16.63 -0.99
C ASN A 476 10.52 -15.97 0.20
N CYS A 477 10.01 -16.18 1.41
CA CYS A 477 10.67 -15.74 2.63
C CYS A 477 12.09 -16.28 2.75
N PHE A 478 12.28 -17.58 2.52
CA PHE A 478 13.58 -18.23 2.62
C PHE A 478 14.60 -17.61 1.65
N LEU A 479 14.17 -17.28 0.42
CA LEU A 479 15.04 -16.72 -0.62
C LEU A 479 15.39 -15.24 -0.42
N LEU A 480 14.46 -14.45 0.15
CA LEU A 480 14.60 -12.99 0.26
C LEU A 480 15.12 -12.49 1.60
N THR A 481 14.83 -13.21 2.68
CA THR A 481 15.14 -12.75 4.05
C THR A 481 16.24 -13.60 4.65
N ASN A 482 16.68 -13.22 5.86
CA ASN A 482 17.47 -14.09 6.74
C ASN A 482 16.62 -14.66 7.89
N ASP A 483 15.29 -14.62 7.79
CA ASP A 483 14.41 -15.08 8.86
C ASP A 483 14.53 -16.59 9.07
N ASP A 484 14.35 -17.04 10.31
CA ASP A 484 14.11 -18.45 10.61
C ASP A 484 12.66 -18.80 10.34
N VAL A 485 12.42 -19.98 9.79
CA VAL A 485 11.10 -20.47 9.40
C VAL A 485 10.81 -21.76 10.13
N ILE A 486 9.77 -21.75 10.95
CA ILE A 486 9.30 -22.94 11.66
C ILE A 486 7.90 -23.29 11.19
N ILE A 487 7.65 -24.56 10.92
CA ILE A 487 6.37 -25.08 10.42
C ILE A 487 5.89 -26.16 11.38
N CYS A 488 4.65 -26.04 11.86
CA CYS A 488 3.92 -27.10 12.54
C CYS A 488 3.00 -27.79 11.52
N ASP A 489 3.31 -29.05 11.18
CA ASP A 489 2.72 -29.78 10.05
C ASP A 489 1.99 -31.06 10.51
N PRO A 490 0.69 -30.99 10.82
CA PRO A 490 -0.10 -32.15 11.23
C PRO A 490 -0.52 -33.08 10.08
N GLU A 491 -0.26 -32.71 8.82
CA GLU A 491 -0.66 -33.47 7.62
C GLU A 491 0.54 -33.97 6.78
N ALA A 492 1.77 -33.60 7.18
CA ALA A 492 3.04 -33.85 6.51
C ALA A 492 3.07 -33.34 5.05
N GLU A 493 2.53 -32.14 4.81
CA GLU A 493 2.51 -31.53 3.48
C GLU A 493 3.78 -30.74 3.14
N TYR A 494 4.52 -30.25 4.14
CA TYR A 494 5.63 -29.30 3.95
C TYR A 494 7.02 -29.96 3.94
N ALA A 495 7.15 -31.21 4.39
CA ALA A 495 8.42 -31.93 4.42
C ALA A 495 9.20 -31.89 3.08
N PRO A 496 8.59 -32.15 1.90
CA PRO A 496 9.32 -32.11 0.63
C PRO A 496 9.90 -30.71 0.28
N LEU A 497 9.22 -29.64 0.69
CA LEU A 497 9.70 -28.27 0.51
C LEU A 497 10.92 -28.02 1.41
N VAL A 498 10.82 -28.43 2.67
CA VAL A 498 11.85 -28.25 3.69
C VAL A 498 13.13 -29.01 3.29
N ASP A 499 13.00 -30.27 2.87
CA ASP A 499 14.13 -31.06 2.37
C ASP A 499 14.80 -30.40 1.17
N ARG A 500 14.00 -29.87 0.22
CA ARG A 500 14.52 -29.18 -0.97
C ARG A 500 15.28 -27.89 -0.64
N LEU A 501 14.95 -27.25 0.48
CA LEU A 501 15.61 -26.05 1.01
C LEU A 501 16.74 -26.38 2.00
N HIS A 502 17.16 -27.66 2.08
CA HIS A 502 18.17 -28.16 3.02
C HIS A 502 17.82 -27.88 4.49
N GLY A 503 16.53 -27.86 4.78
CA GLY A 503 15.98 -27.74 6.12
C GLY A 503 16.03 -29.02 6.91
N GLN A 504 15.37 -28.98 8.07
CA GLN A 504 15.26 -30.12 8.95
C GLN A 504 13.80 -30.50 9.17
N VAL A 505 13.46 -31.75 8.87
CA VAL A 505 12.16 -32.34 9.19
C VAL A 505 12.30 -33.16 10.47
N ILE A 506 11.64 -32.70 11.53
CA ILE A 506 11.60 -33.36 12.83
C ILE A 506 10.29 -34.14 12.91
N LYS A 507 10.39 -35.45 12.71
CA LYS A 507 9.24 -36.35 12.81
C LYS A 507 8.96 -36.73 14.26
N ILE A 508 7.81 -36.35 14.79
CA ILE A 508 7.36 -36.70 16.14
C ILE A 508 6.28 -37.77 16.01
N SER A 509 6.59 -38.98 16.45
CA SER A 509 5.64 -40.10 16.46
C SER A 509 6.00 -41.12 17.53
N PRO A 510 5.08 -42.03 17.92
CA PRO A 510 5.37 -43.08 18.89
C PRO A 510 6.47 -44.06 18.46
N THR A 511 6.79 -44.12 17.17
CA THR A 511 7.83 -44.99 16.60
C THR A 511 9.12 -44.22 16.26
N SER A 512 9.12 -42.89 16.42
CA SER A 512 10.27 -42.04 16.14
C SER A 512 11.25 -42.06 17.32
N THR A 513 12.54 -41.90 17.01
CA THR A 513 13.59 -41.67 18.02
C THR A 513 13.82 -40.19 18.30
N ASN A 514 13.07 -39.30 17.64
CA ASN A 514 13.15 -37.86 17.83
C ASN A 514 12.18 -37.44 18.93
N TYR A 515 12.70 -36.78 19.96
CA TYR A 515 11.94 -36.35 21.11
C TYR A 515 12.11 -34.87 21.35
N ILE A 516 11.02 -34.26 21.83
CA ILE A 516 10.95 -32.89 22.27
C ILE A 516 10.38 -32.89 23.67
N ASN A 517 11.16 -32.40 24.61
CA ASN A 517 10.78 -32.29 26.00
C ASN A 517 9.84 -31.08 26.19
N PRO A 518 8.57 -31.29 26.59
CA PRO A 518 7.67 -30.20 26.93
C PRO A 518 8.11 -29.48 28.19
N MET A 519 9.03 -30.03 28.99
CA MET A 519 9.56 -29.40 30.20
C MET A 519 10.84 -28.57 29.93
N ASP A 520 11.24 -28.36 28.68
CA ASP A 520 12.40 -27.51 28.38
C ASP A 520 12.13 -26.04 28.74
N LEU A 521 12.99 -25.45 29.57
CA LEU A 521 12.91 -24.05 29.98
C LEU A 521 14.18 -23.29 29.58
N ASN A 522 14.01 -22.24 28.78
CA ASN A 522 15.04 -21.24 28.52
C ASN A 522 14.94 -20.13 29.58
N LEU A 523 16.08 -19.64 30.07
CA LEU A 523 16.09 -18.61 31.12
C LEU A 523 15.86 -17.20 30.53
N ASP A 524 16.07 -17.02 29.23
CA ASP A 524 15.87 -15.76 28.50
C ASP A 524 14.42 -15.52 28.05
N TYR A 525 13.44 -16.16 28.72
CA TYR A 525 12.03 -16.19 28.30
C TYR A 525 11.32 -14.84 28.32
N SER A 526 11.84 -13.83 29.04
CA SER A 526 11.07 -12.61 29.33
C SER A 526 11.92 -11.49 29.96
N ASP A 527 11.67 -10.23 29.57
CA ASP A 527 12.27 -9.02 30.17
C ASP A 527 11.54 -8.57 31.47
N ASP A 528 10.25 -8.94 31.67
CA ASP A 528 9.35 -8.36 32.68
C ASP A 528 8.61 -9.38 33.60
N GLU A 529 8.58 -10.67 33.23
CA GLU A 529 7.96 -11.80 33.93
C GLU A 529 8.94 -12.95 34.21
N SER A 530 8.65 -13.78 35.22
CA SER A 530 9.44 -14.99 35.47
C SER A 530 9.25 -16.02 34.33
N PRO A 531 10.32 -16.54 33.70
CA PRO A 531 10.27 -17.68 32.76
C PRO A 531 9.38 -18.83 33.23
N LEU A 532 9.40 -19.07 34.53
CA LEU A 532 8.65 -20.14 35.18
C LEU A 532 7.14 -19.91 35.16
N SER A 533 6.67 -18.66 35.16
CA SER A 533 5.24 -18.34 35.11
C SER A 533 4.64 -18.74 33.76
N LEU A 534 5.27 -18.31 32.66
CA LEU A 534 4.86 -18.69 31.30
C LEU A 534 4.89 -20.22 31.12
N LYS A 535 5.94 -20.85 31.66
CA LYS A 535 6.06 -22.31 31.60
C LYS A 535 4.97 -22.99 32.43
N SER A 536 4.59 -22.43 33.58
CA SER A 536 3.46 -22.90 34.37
C SER A 536 2.15 -22.83 33.59
N ASP A 537 1.89 -21.72 32.90
CA ASP A 537 0.70 -21.56 32.05
C ASP A 537 0.68 -22.57 30.90
N PHE A 538 1.83 -22.81 30.24
CA PHE A 538 1.98 -23.87 29.25
C PHE A 538 1.65 -25.25 29.82
N ILE A 539 2.22 -25.61 30.97
CA ILE A 539 1.98 -26.92 31.61
C ILE A 539 0.51 -27.06 32.06
N LEU A 540 -0.11 -25.97 32.52
CA LEU A 540 -1.55 -25.95 32.81
C LEU A 540 -2.39 -26.25 31.56
N SER A 541 -2.10 -25.59 30.43
CA SER A 541 -2.77 -25.88 29.15
C SER A 541 -2.53 -27.31 28.68
N LEU A 542 -1.30 -27.83 28.85
CA LEU A 542 -0.96 -29.22 28.54
C LEU A 542 -1.77 -30.20 29.40
N CYS A 543 -1.83 -29.99 30.71
CA CYS A 543 -2.59 -30.81 31.64
C CYS A 543 -4.11 -30.74 31.36
N GLU A 544 -4.64 -29.61 30.91
CA GLU A 544 -6.05 -29.50 30.50
C GLU A 544 -6.37 -30.43 29.33
N LEU A 545 -5.53 -30.44 28.28
CA LEU A 545 -5.67 -31.33 27.14
C LEU A 545 -5.55 -32.81 27.53
N ILE A 546 -4.71 -33.12 28.52
CA ILE A 546 -4.45 -34.48 29.00
C ILE A 546 -5.59 -35.01 29.87
N VAL A 547 -6.04 -34.22 30.85
CA VAL A 547 -7.13 -34.60 31.77
C VAL A 547 -8.43 -34.74 31.00
N GLY A 548 -8.72 -33.80 30.10
CA GLY A 548 -9.93 -33.78 29.31
C GLY A 548 -11.21 -33.59 30.14
N GLY A 549 -12.29 -33.12 29.51
CA GLY A 549 -13.59 -32.93 30.18
C GLY A 549 -14.33 -31.70 29.68
N LYS A 550 -15.64 -31.63 29.94
CA LYS A 550 -16.48 -30.47 29.56
C LYS A 550 -16.17 -29.21 30.37
N ASP A 551 -15.69 -29.39 31.60
CA ASP A 551 -15.51 -28.29 32.57
C ASP A 551 -14.03 -27.89 32.75
N GLY A 552 -13.11 -28.45 31.96
CA GLY A 552 -11.66 -28.17 32.05
C GLY A 552 -11.04 -28.50 33.41
N LEU A 553 -9.91 -27.87 33.73
CA LEU A 553 -9.24 -28.00 35.03
C LEU A 553 -9.94 -27.18 36.12
N GLN A 554 -10.22 -27.81 37.26
CA GLN A 554 -10.79 -27.15 38.43
C GLN A 554 -9.77 -26.22 39.12
N PRO A 555 -10.19 -25.15 39.84
CA PRO A 555 -9.26 -24.21 40.48
C PRO A 555 -8.24 -24.86 41.42
N VAL A 556 -8.66 -25.89 42.16
CA VAL A 556 -7.78 -26.67 43.05
C VAL A 556 -6.73 -27.44 42.23
N GLN A 557 -7.12 -28.06 41.11
CA GLN A 557 -6.22 -28.76 40.21
C GLN A 557 -5.18 -27.81 39.61
N LYS A 558 -5.60 -26.61 39.17
CA LYS A 558 -4.68 -25.57 38.66
C LYS A 558 -3.65 -25.16 39.71
N THR A 559 -4.09 -24.97 40.95
CA THR A 559 -3.21 -24.59 42.08
C THR A 559 -2.17 -25.67 42.38
N ILE A 560 -2.59 -26.95 42.35
CA ILE A 560 -1.68 -28.09 42.57
C ILE A 560 -0.66 -28.19 41.44
N ILE A 561 -1.08 -28.03 40.18
CA ILE A 561 -0.19 -28.07 39.02
C ILE A 561 0.85 -26.95 39.11
N ASP A 562 0.44 -25.68 39.34
CA ASP A 562 1.38 -24.56 39.47
C ASP A 562 2.40 -24.79 40.60
N ARG A 563 1.94 -25.28 41.76
CA ARG A 563 2.83 -25.65 42.88
C ARG A 563 3.85 -26.72 42.48
N CYS A 564 3.41 -27.79 41.82
CA CYS A 564 4.28 -28.89 41.41
C CYS A 564 5.28 -28.45 40.33
N VAL A 565 4.85 -27.63 39.37
CA VAL A 565 5.73 -27.03 38.37
C VAL A 565 6.83 -26.21 39.03
N ARG A 566 6.50 -25.34 39.99
CA ARG A 566 7.54 -24.54 40.68
C ARG A 566 8.56 -25.39 41.42
N LEU A 567 8.11 -26.48 42.04
CA LEU A 567 8.96 -27.40 42.78
C LEU A 567 9.85 -28.22 41.85
N VAL A 568 9.32 -28.75 40.74
CA VAL A 568 10.08 -29.63 39.83
C VAL A 568 11.25 -28.88 39.16
N TYR A 569 11.08 -27.59 38.85
CA TYR A 569 12.16 -26.77 38.29
C TYR A 569 13.19 -26.29 39.32
N GLN A 570 13.01 -26.49 40.64
CA GLN A 570 13.98 -26.01 41.64
C GLN A 570 15.39 -26.58 41.41
N THR A 571 15.48 -27.87 41.08
CA THR A 571 16.76 -28.53 40.81
C THR A 571 17.49 -27.87 39.64
N TYR A 572 16.79 -27.63 38.54
CA TYR A 572 17.34 -26.95 37.36
C TYR A 572 17.69 -25.48 37.64
N LEU A 573 16.84 -24.73 38.34
CA LEU A 573 17.08 -23.31 38.62
C LEU A 573 18.26 -23.08 39.57
N ASN A 574 18.54 -24.04 40.47
CA ASN A 574 19.70 -23.99 41.35
C ASN A 574 21.02 -24.34 40.63
N ASP A 575 20.95 -25.18 39.60
CA ASP A 575 22.09 -25.65 38.82
C ASP A 575 21.68 -25.89 37.36
N PRO A 576 21.67 -24.83 36.51
CA PRO A 576 21.08 -24.88 35.17
C PRO A 576 22.00 -25.59 34.18
N ARG A 577 21.98 -26.92 34.25
CA ARG A 577 22.66 -27.83 33.33
C ARG A 577 21.63 -28.68 32.57
N PRO A 578 21.87 -29.03 31.29
CA PRO A 578 20.93 -29.83 30.51
C PRO A 578 20.50 -31.13 31.19
N GLU A 579 21.39 -31.77 31.95
CA GLU A 579 21.11 -33.00 32.68
C GLU A 579 20.12 -32.82 33.84
N ASN A 580 19.99 -31.59 34.36
CA ASN A 580 19.08 -31.24 35.44
C ASN A 580 17.71 -30.75 34.92
N MET A 581 17.53 -30.62 33.61
CA MET A 581 16.25 -30.23 33.01
C MET A 581 15.21 -31.32 33.31
N PRO A 582 14.06 -30.99 33.93
CA PRO A 582 13.05 -32.00 34.25
C PRO A 582 12.39 -32.56 32.99
N ILE A 583 11.79 -33.74 33.11
CA ILE A 583 10.87 -34.35 32.13
C ILE A 583 9.47 -34.50 32.74
N LEU A 584 8.49 -34.94 31.95
CA LEU A 584 7.11 -35.15 32.44
C LEU A 584 7.03 -36.14 33.60
N GLU A 585 7.92 -37.13 33.64
CA GLU A 585 8.02 -38.11 34.73
C GLU A 585 8.33 -37.47 36.07
N ASP A 586 9.19 -36.45 36.11
CA ASP A 586 9.51 -35.74 37.35
C ASP A 586 8.29 -35.01 37.91
N LEU A 587 7.50 -34.38 37.02
CA LEU A 587 6.23 -33.74 37.39
C LEU A 587 5.20 -34.78 37.86
N TYR A 588 5.10 -35.92 37.17
CA TYR A 588 4.21 -37.02 37.55
C TYR A 588 4.55 -37.58 38.94
N ASN A 589 5.83 -37.83 39.20
CA ASN A 589 6.31 -38.36 40.49
C ASN A 589 6.01 -37.38 41.62
N LEU A 590 6.17 -36.07 41.37
CA LEU A 590 5.85 -35.04 42.33
C LEU A 590 4.35 -34.89 42.58
N LEU A 591 3.51 -35.03 41.55
CA LEU A 591 2.05 -35.07 41.69
C LEU A 591 1.60 -36.31 42.48
N ARG A 592 2.25 -37.47 42.26
CA ARG A 592 2.01 -38.70 43.03
C ARG A 592 2.40 -38.57 44.50
N SER A 593 3.36 -37.71 44.85
CA SER A 593 3.78 -37.49 46.23
C SER A 593 2.87 -36.52 47.01
N GLN A 594 1.90 -35.88 46.36
CA GLN A 594 0.95 -34.97 47.02
C GLN A 594 -0.16 -35.76 47.72
N GLU A 595 -0.61 -35.30 48.89
CA GLU A 595 -1.65 -35.97 49.70
C GLU A 595 -3.06 -35.72 49.15
N GLU A 596 -3.27 -34.65 48.38
CA GLU A 596 -4.57 -34.25 47.84
C GLU A 596 -5.10 -35.25 46.78
N LYS A 597 -6.40 -35.59 46.86
CA LYS A 597 -7.04 -36.52 45.91
C LYS A 597 -7.03 -35.97 44.48
N GLU A 598 -7.15 -34.66 44.33
CA GLU A 598 -7.09 -33.93 43.06
C GLU A 598 -5.72 -34.10 42.39
N ALA A 599 -4.63 -34.14 43.17
CA ALA A 599 -3.29 -34.39 42.64
C ALA A 599 -3.14 -35.81 42.09
N GLN A 600 -3.68 -36.80 42.82
CA GLN A 600 -3.71 -38.20 42.38
C GLN A 600 -4.53 -38.40 41.11
N TYR A 601 -5.62 -37.64 40.95
CA TYR A 601 -6.42 -37.64 39.73
C TYR A 601 -5.62 -37.13 38.53
N ILE A 602 -4.92 -36.01 38.66
CA ILE A 602 -4.06 -35.46 37.60
C ILE A 602 -2.93 -36.44 37.26
N ALA A 603 -2.26 -37.01 38.28
CA ALA A 603 -1.21 -37.99 38.07
C ALA A 603 -1.70 -39.22 37.30
N THR A 604 -2.89 -39.74 37.64
CA THR A 604 -3.50 -40.87 36.94
C THR A 604 -3.81 -40.54 35.47
N ALA A 605 -4.26 -39.31 35.19
CA ALA A 605 -4.46 -38.86 33.80
C ALA A 605 -3.15 -38.74 33.02
N LEU A 606 -2.06 -38.32 33.68
CA LEU A 606 -0.72 -38.21 33.08
C LEU A 606 -0.06 -39.58 32.84
N GLU A 607 -0.44 -40.62 33.56
CA GLU A 607 0.21 -41.94 33.56
C GLU A 607 0.39 -42.52 32.14
N ILE A 608 -0.63 -42.41 31.28
CA ILE A 608 -0.56 -42.91 29.90
C ILE A 608 0.49 -42.19 29.04
N TYR A 609 0.83 -40.93 29.38
CA TYR A 609 1.80 -40.08 28.69
C TYR A 609 3.21 -40.14 29.32
N VAL A 610 3.39 -40.87 30.43
CA VAL A 610 4.67 -40.98 31.14
C VAL A 610 5.18 -42.42 31.08
N THR A 611 4.43 -43.36 31.66
CA THR A 611 4.79 -44.79 31.71
C THR A 611 4.00 -45.64 30.73
N GLY A 612 2.91 -45.10 30.18
CA GLY A 612 2.04 -45.79 29.22
C GLY A 612 2.48 -45.69 27.76
N SER A 613 1.54 -46.01 26.87
CA SER A 613 1.77 -46.15 25.43
C SER A 613 1.91 -44.83 24.65
N LEU A 614 1.69 -43.68 25.28
CA LEU A 614 1.71 -42.35 24.65
C LEU A 614 2.87 -41.48 25.18
N ASN A 615 3.96 -42.10 25.63
CA ASN A 615 5.09 -41.45 26.30
C ASN A 615 6.06 -40.65 25.41
N VAL A 616 5.63 -40.27 24.20
CA VAL A 616 6.44 -39.57 23.19
C VAL A 616 7.06 -38.26 23.71
N PHE A 617 6.42 -37.63 24.69
CA PHE A 617 6.86 -36.36 25.28
C PHE A 617 7.56 -36.52 26.64
N ASN A 618 7.83 -37.76 27.09
CA ASN A 618 8.50 -38.04 28.37
C ASN A 618 9.99 -38.38 28.18
N HIS A 619 10.69 -37.57 27.41
CA HIS A 619 12.11 -37.78 27.09
C HIS A 619 12.82 -36.44 27.02
N GLN A 620 14.14 -36.45 27.22
CA GLN A 620 14.98 -35.28 26.96
C GLN A 620 14.96 -34.93 25.47
N SER A 621 14.98 -33.64 25.14
CA SER A 621 15.06 -33.16 23.76
C SER A 621 16.36 -33.64 23.12
N ASN A 622 16.28 -34.28 21.95
CA ASN A 622 17.45 -34.82 21.24
C ASN A 622 17.51 -34.41 19.75
N VAL A 623 16.67 -33.46 19.36
CA VAL A 623 16.59 -32.95 18.00
C VAL A 623 17.42 -31.68 17.87
N ASP A 624 18.24 -31.60 16.82
CA ASP A 624 18.79 -30.30 16.43
C ASP A 624 17.62 -29.42 15.98
N ILE A 625 17.59 -28.17 16.40
CA ILE A 625 16.56 -27.20 15.98
C ILE A 625 17.20 -25.95 15.39
N ASN A 626 18.52 -25.94 15.20
CA ASN A 626 19.31 -24.79 14.79
C ASN A 626 19.30 -24.53 13.28
N ASN A 627 18.74 -25.45 12.51
CA ASN A 627 18.52 -25.19 11.10
C ASN A 627 17.61 -23.96 10.92
N ARG A 628 17.89 -23.19 9.87
CA ARG A 628 17.11 -22.00 9.53
C ARG A 628 15.65 -22.33 9.20
N ILE A 629 15.40 -23.48 8.57
CA ILE A 629 14.06 -23.95 8.26
C ILE A 629 13.80 -25.31 8.90
N VAL A 630 12.83 -25.35 9.81
CA VAL A 630 12.48 -26.53 10.61
C VAL A 630 10.99 -26.85 10.43
N CYS A 631 10.69 -28.11 10.15
CA CYS A 631 9.31 -28.60 10.03
C CYS A 631 9.08 -29.70 11.05
N TYR A 632 8.13 -29.49 11.96
CA TYR A 632 7.66 -30.49 12.89
C TYR A 632 6.54 -31.30 12.25
N ASP A 633 6.86 -32.49 11.76
CA ASP A 633 5.89 -33.45 11.24
C ASP A 633 5.28 -34.22 12.41
N ILE A 634 3.99 -33.96 12.66
CA ILE A 634 3.21 -34.60 13.72
C ILE A 634 2.06 -35.45 13.16
N LYS A 635 2.13 -35.83 11.88
CA LYS A 635 1.05 -36.55 11.19
C LYS A 635 0.71 -37.89 11.83
N GLU A 636 1.73 -38.62 12.25
CA GLU A 636 1.62 -39.95 12.85
C GLU A 636 1.20 -39.92 14.33
N LEU A 637 1.04 -38.74 14.92
CA LEU A 637 0.39 -38.62 16.23
C LEU A 637 -1.10 -38.93 16.10
N GLY A 638 -1.63 -39.69 17.05
CA GLY A 638 -3.08 -39.89 17.19
C GLY A 638 -3.82 -38.57 17.45
N LYS A 639 -5.13 -38.53 17.24
CA LYS A 639 -5.95 -37.30 17.36
C LYS A 639 -5.74 -36.52 18.68
N GLN A 640 -5.61 -37.23 19.80
CA GLN A 640 -5.34 -36.60 21.11
C GLN A 640 -3.92 -36.04 21.19
N LEU A 641 -2.92 -36.83 20.78
CA LEU A 641 -1.52 -36.40 20.78
C LEU A 641 -1.22 -35.27 19.78
N LYS A 642 -1.97 -35.14 18.68
CA LYS A 642 -1.77 -34.03 17.72
C LYS A 642 -1.91 -32.67 18.40
N LYS A 643 -2.96 -32.46 19.21
CA LYS A 643 -3.16 -31.19 19.93
C LYS A 643 -2.02 -30.89 20.88
N ILE A 644 -1.61 -31.90 21.65
CA ILE A 644 -0.47 -31.82 22.55
C ILE A 644 0.80 -31.48 21.76
N GLY A 645 1.08 -32.20 20.67
CA GLY A 645 2.23 -31.94 19.81
C GLY A 645 2.27 -30.53 19.24
N MET A 646 1.13 -29.99 18.76
CA MET A 646 1.04 -28.60 18.30
C MET A 646 1.37 -27.61 19.42
N LEU A 647 0.87 -27.85 20.64
CA LEU A 647 1.13 -27.01 21.80
C LEU A 647 2.62 -27.05 22.20
N VAL A 648 3.22 -28.23 22.23
CA VAL A 648 4.65 -28.43 22.50
C VAL A 648 5.53 -27.73 21.45
N VAL A 649 5.17 -27.87 20.16
CA VAL A 649 5.86 -27.18 19.07
C VAL A 649 5.76 -25.67 19.22
N GLN A 650 4.60 -25.14 19.62
CA GLN A 650 4.42 -23.70 19.84
C GLN A 650 5.30 -23.15 20.98
N ASP A 651 5.46 -23.90 22.07
CA ASP A 651 6.39 -23.56 23.16
C ASP A 651 7.86 -23.61 22.69
N GLN A 652 8.24 -24.62 21.90
CA GLN A 652 9.58 -24.67 21.29
C GLN A 652 9.85 -23.52 20.31
N VAL A 653 8.84 -23.12 19.54
CA VAL A 653 8.95 -21.95 18.66
C VAL A 653 9.18 -20.69 19.48
N TRP A 654 8.46 -20.53 20.60
CA TRP A 654 8.67 -19.42 21.53
C TRP A 654 10.13 -19.33 21.99
N ASN A 655 10.76 -20.46 22.32
CA ASN A 655 12.18 -20.52 22.66
C ASN A 655 13.09 -20.04 21.53
N ARG A 656 12.78 -20.39 20.27
CA ARG A 656 13.53 -19.89 19.11
C ARG A 656 13.35 -18.38 18.94
N VAL A 657 12.15 -17.84 19.17
CA VAL A 657 11.88 -16.40 19.03
C VAL A 657 12.67 -15.57 20.04
N THR A 658 12.76 -16.00 21.29
CA THR A 658 13.51 -15.29 22.33
C THR A 658 15.00 -15.24 22.01
N ILE A 659 15.58 -16.37 21.58
CA ILE A 659 16.98 -16.45 21.12
C ILE A 659 17.22 -15.54 19.92
N ASN A 660 16.34 -15.60 18.92
CA ASN A 660 16.49 -14.81 17.70
C ASN A 660 16.32 -13.31 17.93
N ARG A 661 15.49 -12.91 18.90
CA ARG A 661 15.37 -11.51 19.32
C ARG A 661 16.71 -10.95 19.78
N ALA A 662 17.44 -11.70 20.61
CA ALA A 662 18.78 -11.32 21.06
C ALA A 662 19.78 -11.19 19.90
N ALA A 663 19.59 -11.98 18.83
CA ALA A 663 20.37 -11.92 17.60
C ALA A 663 19.84 -10.92 16.54
N HIS A 664 18.83 -10.10 16.87
CA HIS A 664 18.15 -9.17 15.94
C HIS A 664 17.61 -9.85 14.66
N LYS A 665 17.12 -11.07 14.80
CA LYS A 665 16.59 -11.91 13.71
C LYS A 665 15.10 -12.18 13.93
N SER A 666 14.29 -12.17 12.87
CA SER A 666 12.87 -12.51 12.97
C SER A 666 12.64 -14.01 12.80
N THR A 667 11.56 -14.51 13.40
CA THR A 667 11.15 -15.91 13.30
C THR A 667 9.73 -15.99 12.76
N ARG A 668 9.53 -16.70 11.66
CA ARG A 668 8.22 -16.95 11.07
C ARG A 668 7.71 -18.31 11.49
N TYR A 669 6.50 -18.33 12.03
CA TYR A 669 5.88 -19.55 12.51
C TYR A 669 4.61 -19.85 11.72
N TYR A 670 4.60 -20.95 10.97
CA TYR A 670 3.45 -21.39 10.20
C TYR A 670 2.74 -22.52 10.94
N ILE A 671 1.48 -22.30 11.30
CA ILE A 671 0.66 -23.22 12.08
C ILE A 671 -0.42 -23.80 11.18
N ASP A 672 -0.18 -25.00 10.65
CA ASP A 672 -1.21 -25.65 9.85
C ASP A 672 -2.28 -26.31 10.74
N GLU A 673 -3.52 -26.29 10.27
CA GLU A 673 -4.72 -26.61 11.04
C GLU A 673 -4.80 -25.93 12.42
N MET A 674 -4.45 -24.64 12.49
CA MET A 674 -4.42 -23.84 13.73
C MET A 674 -5.72 -23.92 14.55
N HIS A 675 -6.86 -24.14 13.91
CA HIS A 675 -8.17 -24.26 14.56
C HIS A 675 -8.22 -25.40 15.61
N LEU A 676 -7.30 -26.38 15.56
CA LEU A 676 -7.20 -27.45 16.57
C LEU A 676 -6.79 -26.94 17.96
N LEU A 677 -6.04 -25.83 18.03
CA LEU A 677 -5.57 -25.21 19.28
C LEU A 677 -6.62 -24.31 19.94
N LEU A 678 -7.71 -23.99 19.22
CA LEU A 678 -8.71 -23.02 19.64
C LEU A 678 -10.00 -23.66 20.16
N LYS A 679 -10.00 -24.99 20.36
CA LYS A 679 -11.19 -25.76 20.78
C LYS A 679 -11.41 -25.72 22.29
N GLU A 680 -10.32 -25.77 23.07
CA GLU A 680 -10.34 -25.77 24.53
C GLU A 680 -9.96 -24.40 25.10
N GLU A 681 -10.61 -23.97 26.19
CA GLU A 681 -10.52 -22.58 26.69
C GLU A 681 -9.10 -22.18 27.14
N GLN A 682 -8.39 -22.98 27.96
CA GLN A 682 -7.03 -22.59 28.38
C GLN A 682 -6.03 -22.73 27.24
N THR A 683 -6.22 -23.71 26.35
CA THR A 683 -5.35 -23.86 25.16
C THR A 683 -5.50 -22.68 24.22
N ALA A 684 -6.74 -22.21 24.01
CA ALA A 684 -7.02 -21.02 23.22
C ALA A 684 -6.45 -19.76 23.87
N ALA A 685 -6.63 -19.59 25.19
CA ALA A 685 -6.10 -18.46 25.94
C ALA A 685 -4.56 -18.36 25.83
N TYR A 686 -3.85 -19.46 26.10
CA TYR A 686 -2.39 -19.55 25.95
C TYR A 686 -1.94 -19.26 24.51
N THR A 687 -2.65 -19.83 23.52
CA THR A 687 -2.33 -19.63 22.11
C THR A 687 -2.44 -18.16 21.72
N VAL A 688 -3.49 -17.47 22.17
CA VAL A 688 -3.70 -16.03 21.92
C VAL A 688 -2.67 -15.17 22.66
N GLU A 689 -2.32 -15.54 23.88
CA GLU A 689 -1.30 -14.84 24.65
C GLU A 689 0.06 -14.91 23.94
N ILE A 690 0.48 -16.10 23.52
CA ILE A 690 1.70 -16.27 22.74
C ILE A 690 1.63 -15.53 21.40
N TRP A 691 0.48 -15.56 20.72
CA TRP A 691 0.29 -14.81 19.47
C TRP A 691 0.55 -13.31 19.65
N LYS A 692 0.10 -12.73 20.78
CA LYS A 692 0.35 -11.33 21.16
C LYS A 692 1.83 -11.11 21.52
N ARG A 693 2.47 -12.06 22.19
CA ARG A 693 3.89 -11.97 22.58
C ARG A 693 4.81 -12.06 21.37
N PHE A 694 4.58 -12.97 20.43
CA PHE A 694 5.37 -13.09 19.19
C PHE A 694 5.56 -11.72 18.51
N ARG A 695 4.46 -10.96 18.38
CA ARG A 695 4.49 -9.61 17.79
C ARG A 695 5.52 -8.68 18.45
N LYS A 696 5.63 -8.67 19.78
CA LYS A 696 6.57 -7.80 20.52
C LYS A 696 8.02 -8.28 20.40
N TRP A 697 8.23 -9.58 20.19
CA TRP A 697 9.53 -10.24 20.25
C TRP A 697 10.14 -10.55 18.88
N GLY A 698 9.53 -10.07 17.79
CA GLY A 698 10.01 -10.32 16.41
C GLY A 698 9.58 -11.67 15.82
N GLY A 699 8.63 -12.35 16.48
CA GLY A 699 7.92 -13.50 15.94
C GLY A 699 6.78 -13.09 15.00
N ILE A 700 6.62 -13.83 13.91
CA ILE A 700 5.62 -13.57 12.86
C ILE A 700 4.79 -14.85 12.67
N PRO A 701 3.79 -15.10 13.53
CA PRO A 701 2.93 -16.26 13.39
C PRO A 701 1.96 -16.10 12.22
N THR A 702 1.71 -17.21 11.53
CA THR A 702 0.80 -17.33 10.40
C THR A 702 -0.06 -18.57 10.58
N GLY A 703 -1.34 -18.36 10.87
CA GLY A 703 -2.31 -19.44 11.09
C GLY A 703 -2.92 -19.89 9.78
N ILE A 704 -3.02 -21.18 9.56
CA ILE A 704 -3.61 -21.76 8.35
C ILE A 704 -4.78 -22.63 8.79
N THR A 705 -5.97 -22.40 8.25
CA THR A 705 -7.14 -23.23 8.59
C THR A 705 -8.15 -23.28 7.46
N GLN A 706 -8.83 -24.43 7.38
CA GLN A 706 -9.94 -24.65 6.45
C GLN A 706 -11.30 -24.41 7.10
N ASN A 707 -11.37 -24.51 8.43
CA ASN A 707 -12.61 -24.39 9.17
C ASN A 707 -12.73 -23.02 9.84
N VAL A 708 -13.25 -22.05 9.08
CA VAL A 708 -13.50 -20.68 9.57
C VAL A 708 -14.59 -20.67 10.66
N LYS A 709 -15.53 -21.62 10.66
CA LYS A 709 -16.58 -21.70 11.68
C LYS A 709 -16.01 -22.04 13.06
N ASP A 710 -15.14 -23.06 13.12
CA ASP A 710 -14.46 -23.43 14.37
C ASP A 710 -13.61 -22.26 14.88
N LEU A 711 -12.93 -21.55 13.97
CA LEU A 711 -12.19 -20.33 14.30
C LEU A 711 -13.10 -19.26 14.92
N LEU A 712 -14.25 -18.96 14.31
CA LEU A 712 -15.19 -17.93 14.80
C LEU A 712 -15.97 -18.34 16.06
N SER A 713 -15.96 -19.62 16.44
CA SER A 713 -16.67 -20.12 17.62
C SER A 713 -15.94 -19.86 18.94
N SER A 714 -14.61 -19.64 18.88
CA SER A 714 -13.80 -19.27 20.05
C SER A 714 -13.92 -17.77 20.32
N ARG A 715 -14.22 -17.41 21.57
CA ARG A 715 -14.32 -16.00 22.00
C ARG A 715 -12.96 -15.30 21.94
N GLU A 716 -11.90 -16.07 22.08
CA GLU A 716 -10.52 -15.61 22.14
C GLU A 716 -10.01 -15.15 20.77
N VAL A 717 -10.62 -15.64 19.68
CA VAL A 717 -10.23 -15.32 18.30
C VAL A 717 -10.47 -13.85 17.93
N GLU A 718 -11.41 -13.14 18.57
CA GLU A 718 -11.54 -11.69 18.39
C GLU A 718 -10.24 -10.95 18.70
N ASN A 719 -9.47 -11.44 19.69
CA ASN A 719 -8.16 -10.89 20.01
C ASN A 719 -7.13 -11.16 18.91
N ILE A 720 -7.21 -12.30 18.22
CA ILE A 720 -6.33 -12.61 17.09
C ILE A 720 -6.65 -11.65 15.95
N PHE A 721 -7.93 -11.44 15.60
CA PHE A 721 -8.31 -10.50 14.56
C PHE A 721 -7.94 -9.05 14.89
N GLY A 722 -8.21 -8.59 16.12
CA GLY A 722 -7.80 -7.27 16.59
C GLY A 722 -6.27 -7.09 16.60
N ALA A 723 -5.53 -8.16 16.87
CA ALA A 723 -4.08 -8.22 16.78
C ALA A 723 -3.57 -8.76 15.44
N THR A 724 -4.32 -8.64 14.35
CA THR A 724 -3.88 -8.95 12.98
C THR A 724 -4.31 -7.87 11.96
N ARG A 725 -5.12 -6.89 12.38
CA ARG A 725 -5.56 -5.74 11.56
C ARG A 725 -4.55 -4.59 11.49
#